data_AF-A0A9K3PQW7-F1
#
_entry.id   AF-A0A9K3PQW7-F1
#
_cell.length_a   1.000
_cell.length_b   1.000
_cell.length_c   1.000
_cell.angle_alpha   90.00
_cell.angle_beta   90.00
_cell.angle_gamma   90.00
#
_symmetry.space_group_name_H-M   'P 1'
#
loop_
_entity.id
_entity.type
_entity.pdbx_description
1 polymer ?
#
loop_
_entity_poly.entity_id
_entity_poly.type
_entity_poly.pdbx_seq_one_letter_code
_entity_poly.pdbx_strand_id
1 'polypeptide(L)'
;MPQRAIPPIRPQPQLPESAVRRLNSLITDDLLDMIFTRGSNGPFSTKSSLRMYLLKMIYDPTFQMITFPILNGLALGPPHIHAQVKLQASQEEGYSLLYWACQWKLFRVKAYWPAESELIDMILKAGGVERVKNPLRNGANPLFFAVKYADLKGVDMLLDAGLTVDHRDAEGRTALKNALEHPQPPIIERLLEHLPATETITCYEIDTSSGLQTGNTFHINLIEWMVEQLYCDYTIVSWVNLGPPPPDNIIEAIHLMQKKGCHFSRESCRCFEILQTLFQDDVTSNFQWNAPEVAMVVGRALVGEKLPQRLQPNIANLKEELESNGESVNCPICLENVRKGVTLYCGHTFCVNCIVRCAKDRSDCPLCRAKLCQDLCFRPGGSTTFSISDILGVSHSFGRMSVSKLTDEQIQLEAKFQGIYSPGIPIEKFRSLLEKDEENKHCHQNSTFTINGREMETETLVDLSAPEPIVRGNTTFLSPALGRVCIEVTVQQVPVLAFIANQNVYTTVSKEFAETFHLKRIETLQSKKFVSVLDAKRVKNSTFTCLEPFVVNLRGIEVTLRNVIVQDPCPFPMYGIQLGMDFLASAAYCLIDVVTYSGEDINVFSRVEKDRSWQVQGSSQETLRFYSHDEKSVHLPLLHFSPFGRDAFLGVSLRSDVKYDQCFWCCRLFPEGMPFCGNCHAAGRKVTYCDSRCQNAAWKVHKRTIEATEPLAEVNE
;
A
#
# COMPACT_ATOMS: atom_id res chain seq x y z
N MET A 1 -1.39 -32.06 -4.73
CA MET A 1 -1.68 -33.00 -3.62
C MET A 1 -1.71 -32.24 -2.32
N PRO A 2 -2.64 -32.49 -1.38
CA PRO A 2 -2.59 -31.80 -0.09
C PRO A 2 -1.29 -32.20 0.60
N GLN A 3 -0.46 -31.23 0.97
CA GLN A 3 0.69 -31.46 1.84
C GLN A 3 0.12 -32.06 3.13
N ARG A 4 0.31 -33.37 3.35
CA ARG A 4 -0.18 -34.06 4.54
C ARG A 4 0.46 -33.40 5.75
N ALA A 5 -0.34 -32.62 6.47
CA ALA A 5 0.02 -32.02 7.74
C ALA A 5 0.73 -33.04 8.62
N ILE A 6 1.85 -32.65 9.24
CA ILE A 6 2.40 -33.45 10.33
C ILE A 6 1.35 -33.42 11.44
N PRO A 7 0.78 -34.58 11.82
CA PRO A 7 -0.28 -34.61 12.82
C PRO A 7 0.26 -34.05 14.14
N PRO A 8 -0.61 -33.47 15.00
CA PRO A 8 -0.17 -33.02 16.30
C PRO A 8 0.54 -34.16 17.03
N ILE A 9 1.71 -33.87 17.61
CA ILE A 9 2.49 -34.82 18.41
C ILE A 9 1.58 -35.25 19.56
N ARG A 10 0.99 -36.44 19.46
CA ARG A 10 0.24 -37.03 20.57
C ARG A 10 1.25 -37.33 21.69
N PRO A 11 0.87 -37.20 22.97
CA PRO A 11 1.69 -37.72 24.05
C PRO A 11 1.95 -39.20 23.77
N GLN A 12 3.20 -39.53 23.45
CA GLN A 12 3.62 -40.91 23.23
C GLN A 12 3.84 -41.56 24.60
N PRO A 13 3.67 -42.89 24.71
CA PRO A 13 4.01 -43.60 25.93
C PRO A 13 5.48 -43.33 26.29
N GLN A 14 5.73 -43.04 27.57
CA GLN A 14 7.09 -42.83 28.08
C GLN A 14 7.97 -44.04 27.74
N LEU A 15 9.17 -43.80 27.23
CA LEU A 15 10.16 -44.85 27.02
C LEU A 15 10.39 -45.62 28.33
N PRO A 16 10.55 -46.97 28.27
CA PRO A 16 10.90 -47.75 29.44
C PRO A 16 12.17 -47.20 30.12
N GLU A 17 12.26 -47.27 31.45
CA GLU A 17 13.45 -46.80 32.19
C GLU A 17 14.77 -47.38 31.65
N SER A 18 14.74 -48.63 31.17
CA SER A 18 15.91 -49.28 30.54
C SER A 18 16.36 -48.58 29.26
N ALA A 19 15.44 -48.09 28.44
CA ALA A 19 15.73 -47.32 27.23
C ALA A 19 16.25 -45.91 27.57
N VAL A 20 15.67 -45.26 28.58
CA VAL A 20 16.15 -43.96 29.11
C VAL A 20 17.57 -44.07 29.65
N ARG A 21 17.88 -45.12 30.43
CA ARG A 21 19.24 -45.38 30.92
C ARG A 21 20.23 -45.63 29.77
N ARG A 22 19.80 -46.37 28.74
CA ARG A 22 20.62 -46.60 27.55
C ARG A 22 20.91 -45.30 26.81
N LEU A 23 19.93 -44.42 26.65
CA LEU A 23 20.11 -43.10 26.05
C LEU A 23 21.07 -42.21 26.84
N ASN A 24 20.90 -42.19 28.17
CA ASN A 24 21.80 -41.43 29.04
C ASN A 24 23.25 -41.93 28.92
N SER A 25 23.45 -43.25 28.78
CA SER A 25 24.78 -43.83 28.58
C SER A 25 25.48 -43.42 27.28
N LEU A 26 24.73 -42.91 26.28
CA LEU A 26 25.32 -42.38 25.04
C LEU A 26 25.94 -40.98 25.24
N ILE A 27 25.59 -40.26 26.30
CA ILE A 27 26.16 -38.94 26.60
C ILE A 27 27.52 -39.14 27.32
N THR A 28 28.53 -39.56 26.57
CA THR A 28 29.91 -39.70 27.06
C THR A 28 30.65 -38.37 27.00
N ASP A 29 31.72 -38.24 27.79
CA ASP A 29 32.59 -37.05 27.68
C ASP A 29 33.23 -36.98 26.29
N ASP A 30 33.56 -38.10 25.65
CA ASP A 30 34.04 -38.13 24.26
C ASP A 30 33.02 -37.58 23.26
N LEU A 31 31.72 -37.87 23.44
CA LEU A 31 30.66 -37.30 22.61
C LEU A 31 30.55 -35.79 22.82
N LEU A 32 30.56 -35.35 24.07
CA LEU A 32 30.54 -33.93 24.41
C LEU A 32 31.77 -33.23 23.81
N ASP A 33 32.93 -33.86 23.88
CA ASP A 33 34.20 -33.33 23.37
C ASP A 33 34.21 -33.27 21.86
N MET A 34 33.66 -34.28 21.17
CA MET A 34 33.46 -34.27 19.72
C MET A 34 32.57 -33.10 19.28
N ILE A 35 31.46 -32.87 19.99
CA ILE A 35 30.53 -31.77 19.69
C ILE A 35 31.21 -30.41 19.97
N PHE A 36 32.02 -30.31 21.03
CA PHE A 36 32.74 -29.09 21.40
C PHE A 36 33.96 -28.78 20.49
N THR A 37 34.72 -29.79 20.06
CA THR A 37 35.94 -29.63 19.25
C THR A 37 35.63 -29.24 17.80
N ARG A 38 34.43 -29.53 17.29
CA ARG A 38 33.98 -29.14 15.94
C ARG A 38 33.54 -27.67 15.80
N GLY A 39 33.92 -26.80 16.74
CA GLY A 39 33.79 -25.34 16.60
C GLY A 39 33.03 -24.69 17.74
N SER A 40 33.77 -24.26 18.76
CA SER A 40 33.32 -23.38 19.83
C SER A 40 33.22 -21.94 19.32
N ASN A 41 32.04 -21.58 18.82
CA ASN A 41 31.42 -20.25 18.98
C ASN A 41 29.88 -20.39 19.08
N GLY A 42 29.41 -21.58 19.50
CA GLY A 42 28.00 -21.90 19.68
C GLY A 42 27.51 -21.67 21.13
N PRO A 43 26.19 -21.75 21.37
CA PRO A 43 25.50 -21.27 22.58
C PRO A 43 25.75 -22.07 23.87
N PHE A 44 26.44 -23.22 23.82
CA PHE A 44 26.82 -23.95 25.04
C PHE A 44 28.16 -23.44 25.55
N SER A 45 28.12 -22.58 26.57
CA SER A 45 29.32 -22.05 27.20
C SER A 45 30.17 -23.12 27.89
N THR A 46 29.60 -24.29 28.22
CA THR A 46 30.31 -25.39 28.89
C THR A 46 29.77 -26.77 28.49
N LYS A 47 30.62 -27.81 28.60
CA LYS A 47 30.23 -29.23 28.43
C LYS A 47 29.07 -29.62 29.37
N SER A 48 29.05 -29.07 30.58
CA SER A 48 27.97 -29.27 31.55
C SER A 48 26.62 -28.75 31.05
N SER A 49 26.60 -27.59 30.39
CA SER A 49 25.39 -27.02 29.81
C SER A 49 24.85 -27.88 28.65
N LEU A 50 25.74 -28.40 27.78
CA LEU A 50 25.36 -29.34 26.72
C LEU A 50 24.85 -30.68 27.28
N ARG A 51 25.50 -31.20 28.33
CA ARG A 51 25.06 -32.44 29.00
C ARG A 51 23.66 -32.28 29.58
N MET A 52 23.40 -31.17 30.26
CA MET A 52 22.07 -30.87 30.81
C MET A 52 21.01 -30.73 29.72
N TYR A 53 21.38 -30.14 28.60
CA TYR A 53 20.53 -30.02 27.44
C TYR A 53 20.10 -31.39 26.88
N LEU A 54 21.07 -32.27 26.60
CA LEU A 54 20.79 -33.60 26.06
C LEU A 54 20.00 -34.47 27.05
N LEU A 55 20.26 -34.34 28.36
CA LEU A 55 19.48 -35.03 29.38
C LEU A 55 18.03 -34.56 29.39
N LYS A 56 17.77 -33.25 29.31
CA LYS A 56 16.40 -32.74 29.16
C LYS A 56 15.68 -33.38 27.96
N MET A 57 16.37 -33.58 26.83
CA MET A 57 15.77 -34.22 25.64
C MET A 57 15.38 -35.68 25.88
N ILE A 58 16.15 -36.39 26.70
CA ILE A 58 15.93 -37.81 27.01
C ILE A 58 14.72 -37.96 27.94
N TYR A 59 14.64 -37.09 28.95
CA TYR A 59 13.62 -37.19 29.99
C TYR A 59 12.29 -36.53 29.59
N ASP A 60 12.25 -35.74 28.51
CA ASP A 60 11.02 -35.19 27.96
C ASP A 60 10.32 -36.20 27.03
N PRO A 61 9.15 -36.74 27.40
CA PRO A 61 8.43 -37.74 26.62
C PRO A 61 8.04 -37.27 25.21
N THR A 62 7.92 -35.96 25.00
CA THR A 62 7.57 -35.39 23.68
C THR A 62 8.76 -35.45 22.71
N PHE A 63 9.99 -35.47 23.21
CA PHE A 63 11.20 -35.49 22.39
C PHE A 63 11.81 -36.86 22.20
N GLN A 64 11.50 -37.83 23.06
CA GLN A 64 12.09 -39.18 23.03
C GLN A 64 12.15 -39.82 21.63
N MET A 65 11.16 -39.53 20.78
CA MET A 65 11.08 -39.99 19.38
C MET A 65 12.18 -39.45 18.46
N ILE A 66 12.62 -38.20 18.66
CA ILE A 66 13.73 -37.60 17.92
C ILE A 66 15.04 -37.64 18.71
N THR A 67 14.98 -37.76 20.04
CA THR A 67 16.15 -37.81 20.92
C THR A 67 17.05 -39.02 20.64
N PHE A 68 16.48 -40.22 20.48
CA PHE A 68 17.29 -41.40 20.14
C PHE A 68 17.97 -41.25 18.77
N PRO A 69 17.26 -40.92 17.68
CA PRO A 69 17.88 -40.64 16.39
C PRO A 69 18.94 -39.52 16.44
N ILE A 70 18.70 -38.42 17.17
CA ILE A 70 19.65 -37.32 17.32
C ILE A 70 20.91 -37.80 18.05
N LEU A 71 20.77 -38.40 19.23
CA LEU A 71 21.92 -38.88 20.00
C LEU A 71 22.70 -39.96 19.28
N ASN A 72 22.02 -40.89 18.62
CA ASN A 72 22.65 -41.94 17.84
C ASN A 72 23.34 -41.37 16.58
N GLY A 73 22.73 -40.37 15.94
CA GLY A 73 23.32 -39.64 14.82
C GLY A 73 24.58 -38.86 15.22
N LEU A 74 24.54 -38.18 16.35
CA LEU A 74 25.69 -37.43 16.90
C LEU A 74 26.82 -38.36 17.35
N ALA A 75 26.50 -39.51 17.94
CA ALA A 75 27.48 -40.47 18.44
C ALA A 75 28.13 -41.30 17.33
N LEU A 76 27.38 -41.70 16.31
CA LEU A 76 27.83 -42.63 15.27
C LEU A 76 28.24 -41.95 13.95
N GLY A 77 28.04 -40.64 13.82
CA GLY A 77 28.53 -39.84 12.69
C GLY A 77 27.60 -39.78 11.46
N PRO A 78 28.11 -39.31 10.30
CA PRO A 78 27.29 -38.85 9.17
C PRO A 78 26.26 -39.84 8.61
N PRO A 79 26.52 -41.16 8.48
CA PRO A 79 25.50 -42.09 7.99
C PRO A 79 24.24 -42.11 8.87
N HIS A 80 24.40 -41.86 10.17
CA HIS A 80 23.32 -41.88 11.16
C HIS A 80 22.68 -40.50 11.37
N ILE A 81 23.42 -39.40 11.22
CA ILE A 81 22.84 -38.05 11.29
C ILE A 81 21.84 -37.80 10.14
N HIS A 82 22.01 -38.51 9.03
CA HIS A 82 21.10 -38.46 7.88
C HIS A 82 19.95 -39.47 7.96
N ALA A 83 19.78 -40.16 9.09
CA ALA A 83 18.68 -41.07 9.28
C ALA A 83 17.33 -40.34 9.14
N GLN A 84 16.39 -40.99 8.44
CA GLN A 84 15.02 -40.51 8.32
C GLN A 84 14.19 -41.04 9.50
N VAL A 85 13.51 -40.13 10.19
CA VAL A 85 12.64 -40.43 11.33
C VAL A 85 11.19 -40.37 10.87
N LYS A 86 10.46 -41.47 11.10
CA LYS A 86 9.01 -41.59 10.91
C LYS A 86 8.30 -41.53 12.26
N LEU A 87 7.31 -40.66 12.40
CA LEU A 87 6.46 -40.55 13.60
C LEU A 87 5.30 -41.55 13.61
N GLN A 88 4.88 -42.03 12.45
CA GLN A 88 3.80 -43.00 12.34
C GLN A 88 4.19 -44.10 11.36
N ALA A 89 3.80 -45.35 11.65
CA ALA A 89 4.02 -46.47 10.75
C ALA A 89 3.36 -46.27 9.37
N SER A 90 2.29 -45.47 9.32
CA SER A 90 1.58 -45.07 8.10
C SER A 90 2.30 -43.98 7.28
N GLN A 91 3.36 -43.36 7.80
CA GLN A 91 4.10 -42.37 7.02
C GLN A 91 4.92 -43.04 5.92
N GLU A 92 4.60 -42.71 4.67
CA GLU A 92 5.29 -43.20 3.49
C GLU A 92 6.77 -42.78 3.50
N GLU A 93 7.07 -41.55 3.94
CA GLU A 93 8.42 -40.99 4.01
C GLU A 93 8.81 -40.58 5.43
N GLY A 94 10.08 -40.73 5.78
CA GLY A 94 10.64 -40.20 7.02
C GLY A 94 11.41 -38.91 6.75
N TYR A 95 11.45 -38.04 7.74
CA TYR A 95 12.15 -36.75 7.64
C TYR A 95 13.53 -36.83 8.28
N SER A 96 14.52 -36.13 7.73
CA SER A 96 15.85 -36.06 8.33
C SER A 96 15.81 -35.40 9.71
N LEU A 97 16.82 -35.65 10.52
CA LEU A 97 16.98 -34.98 11.82
C LEU A 97 16.97 -33.45 11.69
N LEU A 98 17.64 -32.93 10.67
CA LEU A 98 17.72 -31.49 10.41
C LEU A 98 16.33 -30.89 10.14
N TYR A 99 15.47 -31.61 9.42
CA TYR A 99 14.09 -31.19 9.17
C TYR A 99 13.27 -31.06 10.46
N TRP A 100 13.43 -32.00 11.38
CA TRP A 100 12.80 -31.93 12.70
C TRP A 100 13.34 -30.76 13.52
N ALA A 101 14.66 -30.56 13.53
CA ALA A 101 15.31 -29.46 14.25
C ALA A 101 14.87 -28.07 13.74
N CYS A 102 14.59 -27.94 12.44
CA CYS A 102 14.07 -26.70 11.85
C CYS A 102 12.66 -26.32 12.35
N GLN A 103 11.97 -27.23 13.04
CA GLN A 103 10.61 -27.02 13.56
C GLN A 103 10.57 -26.74 15.06
N TRP A 104 11.66 -26.26 15.66
CA TRP A 104 11.79 -26.20 17.12
C TRP A 104 10.72 -25.36 17.82
N LYS A 105 10.19 -24.29 17.22
CA LYS A 105 9.08 -23.51 17.83
C LYS A 105 7.83 -24.36 18.04
N LEU A 106 7.55 -25.30 17.13
CA LEU A 106 6.47 -26.26 17.31
C LEU A 106 6.66 -27.06 18.61
N PHE A 107 7.89 -27.50 18.86
CA PHE A 107 8.19 -28.25 20.06
C PHE A 107 8.19 -27.36 21.31
N ARG A 108 8.64 -26.11 21.21
CA ARG A 108 8.55 -25.14 22.32
C ARG A 108 7.10 -24.95 22.77
N VAL A 109 6.17 -24.75 21.84
CA VAL A 109 4.75 -24.57 22.16
C VAL A 109 4.12 -25.85 22.72
N LYS A 110 4.41 -27.02 22.13
CA LYS A 110 3.77 -28.28 22.53
C LYS A 110 4.39 -28.95 23.76
N ALA A 111 5.65 -28.65 24.06
CA ALA A 111 6.44 -29.37 25.06
C ALA A 111 7.23 -28.47 26.02
N TYR A 112 7.00 -27.14 26.00
CA TYR A 112 7.72 -26.17 26.84
C TYR A 112 9.25 -26.26 26.71
N TRP A 113 9.71 -26.63 25.52
CA TRP A 113 11.12 -26.85 25.23
C TRP A 113 11.90 -25.53 25.19
N PRO A 114 13.00 -25.39 25.96
CA PRO A 114 13.71 -24.12 26.08
C PRO A 114 14.71 -23.86 24.94
N ALA A 115 14.97 -24.83 24.06
CA ALA A 115 15.92 -24.66 22.97
C ALA A 115 15.33 -23.97 21.76
N GLU A 116 16.19 -23.22 21.10
CA GLU A 116 15.97 -22.50 19.86
C GLU A 116 16.75 -23.19 18.72
N SER A 117 17.60 -22.46 18.00
CA SER A 117 18.41 -22.95 16.89
C SER A 117 19.58 -23.86 17.30
N GLU A 118 19.73 -24.20 18.59
CA GLU A 118 20.77 -25.13 19.10
C GLU A 118 20.75 -26.50 18.43
N LEU A 119 19.58 -27.07 18.18
CA LEU A 119 19.46 -28.38 17.52
C LEU A 119 19.96 -28.34 16.08
N ILE A 120 19.75 -27.22 15.39
CA ILE A 120 20.19 -27.01 14.02
C ILE A 120 21.71 -26.98 13.99
N ASP A 121 22.35 -26.15 14.84
CA ASP A 121 23.82 -26.05 14.97
C ASP A 121 24.46 -27.42 15.23
N MET A 122 23.92 -28.17 16.20
CA MET A 122 24.45 -29.47 16.60
C MET A 122 24.42 -30.50 15.47
N ILE A 123 23.31 -30.55 14.72
CA ILE A 123 23.15 -31.46 13.58
C ILE A 123 24.04 -31.06 12.41
N LEU A 124 24.16 -29.76 12.13
CA LEU A 124 25.01 -29.26 11.05
C LEU A 124 26.50 -29.58 11.30
N LYS A 125 27.00 -29.34 12.52
CA LYS A 125 28.37 -29.71 12.94
C LYS A 125 28.65 -31.21 12.87
N ALA A 126 27.62 -32.03 13.00
CA ALA A 126 27.73 -33.48 12.85
C ALA A 126 27.79 -33.94 11.37
N GLY A 127 27.77 -33.01 10.40
CA GLY A 127 27.74 -33.30 8.96
C GLY A 127 26.32 -33.38 8.40
N GLY A 128 25.32 -32.89 9.15
CA GLY A 128 23.90 -33.08 8.87
C GLY A 128 23.38 -32.49 7.56
N VAL A 129 24.13 -31.65 6.86
CA VAL A 129 23.67 -30.92 5.66
C VAL A 129 23.81 -31.70 4.34
N GLU A 130 24.79 -32.60 4.22
CA GLU A 130 25.22 -33.18 2.93
C GLU A 130 24.11 -33.91 2.18
N ARG A 131 23.32 -34.76 2.86
CA ARG A 131 22.20 -35.48 2.24
C ARG A 131 20.91 -34.67 2.12
N VAL A 132 20.80 -33.50 2.76
CA VAL A 132 19.56 -32.71 2.83
C VAL A 132 19.50 -31.59 1.78
N LYS A 133 20.56 -31.45 0.98
CA LYS A 133 20.50 -30.82 -0.34
C LYS A 133 19.58 -31.59 -1.30
N ASN A 134 19.34 -32.87 -1.05
CA ASN A 134 18.34 -33.65 -1.77
C ASN A 134 16.97 -33.39 -1.13
N PRO A 135 16.05 -32.74 -1.86
CA PRO A 135 14.78 -32.36 -1.30
C PRO A 135 13.89 -33.58 -1.00
N LEU A 136 12.85 -33.35 -0.20
CA LEU A 136 11.71 -34.26 -0.06
C LEU A 136 11.05 -34.53 -1.43
N ARG A 137 10.13 -35.50 -1.51
CA ARG A 137 9.38 -35.78 -2.77
C ARG A 137 8.72 -34.55 -3.38
N ASN A 138 8.26 -33.62 -2.54
CA ASN A 138 7.64 -32.38 -2.97
C ASN A 138 8.67 -31.29 -3.29
N GLY A 139 9.96 -31.59 -3.40
CA GLY A 139 11.00 -30.60 -3.69
C GLY A 139 11.39 -29.71 -2.51
N ALA A 140 10.76 -29.81 -1.33
CA ALA A 140 11.11 -28.96 -0.18
C ALA A 140 12.38 -29.45 0.54
N ASN A 141 13.24 -28.52 0.94
CA ASN A 141 14.41 -28.77 1.79
C ASN A 141 14.16 -28.22 3.23
N PRO A 142 15.08 -28.40 4.19
CA PRO A 142 14.89 -27.93 5.58
C PRO A 142 14.64 -26.42 5.72
N LEU A 143 15.14 -25.59 4.79
CA LEU A 143 14.95 -24.14 4.82
C LEU A 143 13.47 -23.77 4.74
N PHE A 144 12.66 -24.50 3.98
CA PHE A 144 11.20 -24.29 3.86
C PHE A 144 10.45 -24.40 5.19
N PHE A 145 11.05 -25.04 6.19
CA PHE A 145 10.48 -25.22 7.52
C PHE A 145 11.11 -24.25 8.52
N ALA A 146 12.44 -24.06 8.43
CA ALA A 146 13.16 -23.14 9.30
C ALA A 146 12.64 -21.71 9.20
N VAL A 147 12.35 -21.22 7.99
CA VAL A 147 11.85 -19.85 7.78
C VAL A 147 10.51 -19.58 8.49
N LYS A 148 9.77 -20.63 8.82
CA LYS A 148 8.46 -20.59 9.43
C LYS A 148 8.49 -20.93 10.92
N TYR A 149 9.27 -21.94 11.30
CA TYR A 149 9.26 -22.54 12.63
C TYR A 149 10.57 -22.37 13.42
N ALA A 150 11.61 -21.80 12.81
CA ALA A 150 12.84 -21.42 13.50
C ALA A 150 12.93 -19.90 13.71
N ASP A 151 14.05 -19.45 14.24
CA ASP A 151 14.50 -18.07 14.34
C ASP A 151 15.47 -17.72 13.20
N LEU A 152 15.80 -16.43 13.06
CA LEU A 152 16.75 -15.95 12.06
C LEU A 152 18.11 -16.66 12.16
N LYS A 153 18.60 -16.89 13.39
CA LYS A 153 19.87 -17.59 13.62
C LYS A 153 19.86 -19.01 13.05
N GLY A 154 18.77 -19.76 13.21
CA GLY A 154 18.60 -21.09 12.62
C GLY A 154 18.55 -21.05 11.09
N VAL A 155 17.93 -20.03 10.51
CA VAL A 155 17.94 -19.79 9.06
C VAL A 155 19.36 -19.52 8.58
N ASP A 156 20.09 -18.62 9.25
CA ASP A 156 21.46 -18.23 8.90
C ASP A 156 22.40 -19.43 8.92
N MET A 157 22.31 -20.28 9.94
CA MET A 157 23.09 -21.52 10.02
C MET A 157 22.87 -22.45 8.81
N LEU A 158 21.64 -22.54 8.30
CA LEU A 158 21.35 -23.37 7.12
C LEU A 158 21.92 -22.77 5.84
N LEU A 159 21.87 -21.44 5.72
CA LEU A 159 22.45 -20.72 4.59
C LEU A 159 23.98 -20.85 4.58
N ASP A 160 24.62 -20.68 5.74
CA ASP A 160 26.05 -20.88 5.93
C ASP A 160 26.48 -22.32 5.62
N ALA A 161 25.61 -23.29 5.90
CA ALA A 161 25.82 -24.70 5.55
C ALA A 161 25.63 -25.02 4.05
N GLY A 162 25.29 -24.00 3.24
CA GLY A 162 25.19 -24.09 1.79
C GLY A 162 23.81 -24.48 1.25
N LEU A 163 22.73 -24.30 2.02
CA LEU A 163 21.38 -24.24 1.47
C LEU A 163 21.19 -22.88 0.82
N THR A 164 20.48 -22.83 -0.31
CA THR A 164 20.21 -21.59 -1.02
C THR A 164 18.76 -21.15 -0.83
N VAL A 165 18.55 -19.84 -0.73
CA VAL A 165 17.20 -19.27 -0.58
C VAL A 165 16.35 -19.40 -1.84
N ASP A 166 16.99 -19.52 -3.01
CA ASP A 166 16.38 -19.64 -4.33
C ASP A 166 16.00 -21.09 -4.70
N HIS A 167 16.24 -22.04 -3.80
CA HIS A 167 15.79 -23.42 -3.98
C HIS A 167 14.27 -23.45 -4.19
N ARG A 168 13.83 -24.15 -5.23
CA ARG A 168 12.41 -24.29 -5.59
C ARG A 168 11.90 -25.68 -5.27
N ASP A 169 10.69 -25.73 -4.72
CA ASP A 169 9.97 -26.99 -4.51
C ASP A 169 9.40 -27.54 -5.83
N ALA A 170 8.69 -28.67 -5.77
CA ALA A 170 8.14 -29.34 -6.96
C ALA A 170 7.04 -28.51 -7.65
N GLU A 171 6.47 -27.54 -6.95
CA GLU A 171 5.53 -26.56 -7.49
C GLU A 171 6.22 -25.25 -7.93
N GLY A 172 7.56 -25.21 -7.91
CA GLY A 172 8.34 -24.06 -8.35
C GLY A 172 8.43 -22.93 -7.33
N ARG A 173 8.05 -23.14 -6.07
CA ARG A 173 7.96 -22.08 -5.05
C ARG A 173 9.23 -22.01 -4.21
N THR A 174 9.60 -20.83 -3.74
CA THR A 174 10.73 -20.67 -2.81
C THR A 174 10.27 -20.82 -1.36
N ALA A 175 11.25 -20.84 -0.43
CA ALA A 175 10.97 -20.84 1.00
C ALA A 175 10.22 -19.58 1.47
N LEU A 176 10.25 -18.48 0.69
CA LEU A 176 9.56 -17.23 1.02
C LEU A 176 8.05 -17.43 1.18
N LYS A 177 7.42 -18.22 0.31
CA LYS A 177 6.00 -18.59 0.45
C LYS A 177 5.72 -19.17 1.84
N ASN A 178 6.56 -20.09 2.33
CA ASN A 178 6.35 -20.70 3.65
C ASN A 178 6.59 -19.73 4.80
N ALA A 179 7.57 -18.83 4.64
CA ALA A 179 7.89 -17.81 5.62
C ALA A 179 6.69 -16.89 5.87
N LEU A 180 5.93 -16.57 4.82
CA LEU A 180 4.75 -15.71 4.87
C LEU A 180 3.52 -16.39 5.54
N GLU A 181 3.51 -17.72 5.74
CA GLU A 181 2.41 -18.38 6.46
C GLU A 181 2.40 -18.02 7.94
N HIS A 182 3.58 -17.76 8.51
CA HIS A 182 3.74 -17.32 9.88
C HIS A 182 4.91 -16.32 9.95
N PRO A 183 4.69 -15.09 9.44
CA PRO A 183 5.76 -14.16 9.11
C PRO A 183 6.59 -13.77 10.32
N GLN A 184 7.89 -13.73 10.09
CA GLN A 184 8.89 -13.18 11.00
C GLN A 184 9.70 -12.15 10.21
N PRO A 185 9.46 -10.85 10.42
CA PRO A 185 10.04 -9.81 9.57
C PRO A 185 11.56 -9.92 9.34
N PRO A 186 12.40 -10.26 10.35
CA PRO A 186 13.84 -10.45 10.11
C PRO A 186 14.17 -11.59 9.13
N ILE A 187 13.38 -12.68 9.14
CA ILE A 187 13.55 -13.79 8.20
C ILE A 187 13.06 -13.38 6.81
N ILE A 188 11.92 -12.68 6.72
CA ILE A 188 11.39 -12.17 5.45
C ILE A 188 12.40 -11.23 4.80
N GLU A 189 12.96 -10.30 5.57
CA GLU A 189 14.02 -9.39 5.12
C GLU A 189 15.23 -10.16 4.59
N ARG A 190 15.74 -11.13 5.35
CA ARG A 190 16.87 -11.96 4.92
C ARG A 190 16.60 -12.72 3.62
N LEU A 191 15.40 -13.26 3.43
CA LEU A 191 15.04 -13.95 2.19
C LEU A 191 14.97 -12.96 1.01
N LEU A 192 14.39 -11.78 1.23
CA LEU A 192 14.24 -10.73 0.23
C LEU A 192 15.55 -9.99 -0.12
N GLU A 193 16.65 -10.24 0.59
CA GLU A 193 18.00 -9.80 0.19
C GLU A 193 18.43 -10.43 -1.14
N HIS A 194 17.98 -11.65 -1.41
CA HIS A 194 18.41 -12.45 -2.56
C HIS A 194 17.25 -12.94 -3.43
N LEU A 195 16.00 -12.84 -2.96
CA LEU A 195 14.81 -13.24 -3.70
C LEU A 195 14.01 -12.02 -4.18
N PRO A 196 13.40 -12.10 -5.39
CA PRO A 196 12.37 -11.14 -5.77
C PRO A 196 11.11 -11.36 -4.93
N ALA A 197 10.41 -10.28 -4.59
CA ALA A 197 9.09 -10.37 -3.94
C ALA A 197 7.96 -10.68 -4.93
N THR A 198 8.25 -10.74 -6.24
CA THR A 198 7.26 -10.90 -7.32
C THR A 198 6.97 -12.36 -7.67
N GLU A 199 7.29 -13.30 -6.78
CA GLU A 199 6.91 -14.70 -6.96
C GLU A 199 5.38 -14.82 -6.98
N THR A 200 4.85 -15.66 -7.88
CA THR A 200 3.42 -15.95 -7.94
C THR A 200 3.13 -17.35 -7.44
N ILE A 201 1.96 -17.52 -6.84
CA ILE A 201 1.48 -18.76 -6.26
C ILE A 201 0.26 -19.20 -7.06
N THR A 202 0.31 -20.43 -7.56
CA THR A 202 -0.84 -21.08 -8.20
C THR A 202 -1.82 -21.55 -7.14
N CYS A 203 -3.00 -20.95 -7.14
CA CYS A 203 -4.14 -21.33 -6.33
C CYS A 203 -5.16 -22.12 -7.17
N TYR A 204 -5.97 -22.93 -6.49
CA TYR A 204 -7.01 -23.73 -7.11
C TYR A 204 -8.36 -23.22 -6.64
N GLU A 205 -9.27 -23.00 -7.57
CA GLU A 205 -10.64 -22.63 -7.25
C GLU A 205 -11.33 -23.81 -6.56
N ILE A 206 -11.96 -23.51 -5.42
CA ILE A 206 -12.75 -24.47 -4.65
C ILE A 206 -14.20 -24.01 -4.83
N ASP A 207 -15.04 -24.86 -5.41
CA ASP A 207 -16.46 -24.58 -5.46
C ASP A 207 -17.01 -24.66 -4.03
N THR A 208 -17.33 -23.50 -3.48
CA THR A 208 -17.82 -23.33 -2.11
C THR A 208 -19.16 -24.03 -1.88
N SER A 209 -19.92 -24.35 -2.94
CA SER A 209 -21.19 -25.07 -2.84
C SER A 209 -21.05 -26.60 -2.80
N SER A 210 -19.99 -27.15 -3.41
CA SER A 210 -19.76 -28.60 -3.52
C SER A 210 -18.54 -29.11 -2.74
N GLY A 211 -17.67 -28.22 -2.26
CA GLY A 211 -16.41 -28.55 -1.61
C GLY A 211 -15.41 -29.26 -2.53
N LEU A 212 -15.66 -29.29 -3.84
CA LEU A 212 -14.84 -29.94 -4.85
C LEU A 212 -13.98 -28.91 -5.58
N GLN A 213 -12.74 -29.30 -5.90
CA GLN A 213 -11.86 -28.50 -6.75
C GLN A 213 -12.40 -28.50 -8.18
N THR A 214 -12.69 -27.31 -8.73
CA THR A 214 -13.31 -27.17 -10.07
C THR A 214 -12.32 -27.36 -11.21
N GLY A 215 -11.03 -27.54 -10.91
CA GLY A 215 -9.96 -27.67 -11.89
C GLY A 215 -9.44 -26.35 -12.45
N ASN A 216 -10.09 -25.22 -12.13
CA ASN A 216 -9.61 -23.89 -12.50
C ASN A 216 -8.43 -23.48 -11.60
N THR A 217 -7.36 -22.99 -12.23
CA THR A 217 -6.19 -22.45 -11.55
C THR A 217 -6.09 -20.95 -11.78
N PHE A 218 -5.76 -20.20 -10.74
CA PHE A 218 -5.44 -18.78 -10.82
C PHE A 218 -4.11 -18.52 -10.13
N HIS A 219 -3.43 -17.43 -10.51
CA HIS A 219 -2.15 -17.06 -9.93
C HIS A 219 -2.33 -15.80 -9.09
N ILE A 220 -1.83 -15.83 -7.87
CA ILE A 220 -1.82 -14.68 -6.96
C ILE A 220 -0.39 -14.36 -6.57
N ASN A 221 -0.12 -13.10 -6.21
CA ASN A 221 1.20 -12.74 -5.70
C ASN A 221 1.36 -13.10 -4.20
N LEU A 222 2.56 -12.89 -3.66
CA LEU A 222 2.88 -13.26 -2.28
C LEU A 222 2.10 -12.47 -1.21
N ILE A 223 1.78 -11.19 -1.45
CA ILE A 223 0.97 -10.39 -0.53
C ILE A 223 -0.46 -10.92 -0.50
N GLU A 224 -1.03 -11.17 -1.68
CA GLU A 224 -2.37 -11.74 -1.83
C GLU A 224 -2.45 -13.10 -1.16
N TRP A 225 -1.49 -13.98 -1.41
CA TRP A 225 -1.44 -15.28 -0.76
C TRP A 225 -1.40 -15.19 0.77
N MET A 226 -0.69 -14.19 1.31
CA MET A 226 -0.62 -13.98 2.75
C MET A 226 -1.94 -13.43 3.31
N VAL A 227 -2.63 -12.53 2.59
CA VAL A 227 -3.97 -12.05 2.96
C VAL A 227 -5.00 -13.18 2.88
N GLU A 228 -4.91 -14.05 1.87
CA GLU A 228 -5.74 -15.25 1.77
C GLU A 228 -5.57 -16.20 2.96
N GLN A 229 -4.42 -16.23 3.66
CA GLN A 229 -4.30 -17.08 4.85
C GLN A 229 -5.24 -16.64 6.00
N LEU A 230 -5.60 -15.35 6.06
CA LEU A 230 -6.55 -14.86 7.07
C LEU A 230 -7.96 -15.44 6.88
N TYR A 231 -8.26 -15.88 5.66
CA TYR A 231 -9.55 -16.39 5.23
C TYR A 231 -9.37 -17.62 4.34
N CYS A 232 -9.55 -18.81 4.90
CA CYS A 232 -9.65 -19.99 4.06
C CYS A 232 -10.57 -21.03 4.70
N ASP A 233 -11.25 -21.79 3.84
CA ASP A 233 -12.19 -22.86 4.23
C ASP A 233 -11.50 -24.09 4.86
N TYR A 234 -10.17 -24.03 5.01
CA TYR A 234 -9.37 -25.08 5.59
C TYR A 234 -8.53 -24.55 6.74
N THR A 235 -8.24 -25.44 7.68
CA THR A 235 -7.43 -25.11 8.84
C THR A 235 -5.95 -25.00 8.48
N ILE A 236 -5.33 -23.85 8.75
CA ILE A 236 -3.89 -23.65 8.58
C ILE A 236 -3.14 -24.35 9.70
N VAL A 237 -2.40 -25.40 9.34
CA VAL A 237 -1.73 -26.30 10.28
C VAL A 237 -0.78 -25.55 11.21
N SER A 238 -0.02 -24.57 10.71
CA SER A 238 0.85 -23.79 11.60
C SER A 238 0.09 -22.90 12.56
N TRP A 239 -1.06 -22.36 12.17
CA TRP A 239 -1.84 -21.48 13.04
C TRP A 239 -2.50 -22.27 14.16
N VAL A 240 -2.95 -23.49 13.89
CA VAL A 240 -3.40 -24.42 14.94
C VAL A 240 -2.28 -24.70 15.94
N ASN A 241 -1.06 -24.82 15.45
CA ASN A 241 0.07 -25.27 16.25
C ASN A 241 0.77 -24.13 17.01
N LEU A 242 0.87 -22.94 16.43
CA LEU A 242 1.58 -21.79 16.98
C LEU A 242 0.65 -20.68 17.47
N GLY A 243 -0.65 -20.77 17.19
CA GLY A 243 -1.54 -19.62 17.17
C GLY A 243 -1.43 -18.85 15.85
N PRO A 244 -2.38 -17.94 15.56
CA PRO A 244 -2.26 -17.05 14.42
C PRO A 244 -1.04 -16.11 14.60
N PRO A 245 -0.38 -15.72 13.50
CA PRO A 245 0.77 -14.84 13.59
C PRO A 245 0.38 -13.47 14.17
N PRO A 246 1.28 -12.80 14.91
CA PRO A 246 1.04 -11.44 15.38
C PRO A 246 0.70 -10.52 14.19
N PRO A 247 -0.35 -9.68 14.28
CA PRO A 247 -0.76 -8.83 13.16
C PRO A 247 0.37 -7.88 12.72
N ASP A 248 1.17 -7.36 13.65
CA ASP A 248 2.31 -6.48 13.33
C ASP A 248 3.33 -7.17 12.42
N ASN A 249 3.58 -8.47 12.61
CA ASN A 249 4.48 -9.24 11.75
C ASN A 249 3.93 -9.41 10.34
N ILE A 250 2.61 -9.61 10.21
CA ILE A 250 1.94 -9.71 8.91
C ILE A 250 2.08 -8.39 8.18
N ILE A 251 1.72 -7.28 8.82
CA ILE A 251 1.74 -5.95 8.20
C ILE A 251 3.18 -5.56 7.82
N GLU A 252 4.17 -5.86 8.67
CA GLU A 252 5.57 -5.59 8.36
C GLU A 252 6.08 -6.46 7.20
N ALA A 253 5.64 -7.71 7.10
CA ALA A 253 5.95 -8.55 5.94
C ALA A 253 5.31 -8.02 4.65
N ILE A 254 4.05 -7.54 4.69
CA ILE A 254 3.40 -6.87 3.55
C ILE A 254 4.23 -5.66 3.11
N HIS A 255 4.62 -4.81 4.07
CA HIS A 255 5.44 -3.63 3.83
C HIS A 255 6.81 -3.97 3.22
N LEU A 256 7.51 -4.98 3.75
CA LEU A 256 8.79 -5.44 3.21
C LEU A 256 8.64 -5.96 1.77
N MET A 257 7.58 -6.70 1.48
CA MET A 257 7.28 -7.17 0.13
C MET A 257 6.94 -6.03 -0.82
N GLN A 258 6.17 -5.04 -0.39
CA GLN A 258 5.86 -3.83 -1.16
C GLN A 258 7.10 -3.00 -1.46
N LYS A 259 8.00 -2.83 -0.48
CA LYS A 259 9.31 -2.20 -0.71
C LYS A 259 10.16 -2.95 -1.74
N LYS A 260 9.93 -4.25 -1.92
CA LYS A 260 10.62 -5.11 -2.90
C LYS A 260 9.84 -5.27 -4.21
N GLY A 261 8.80 -4.47 -4.42
CA GLY A 261 8.05 -4.37 -5.68
C GLY A 261 6.86 -5.33 -5.82
N CYS A 262 6.47 -6.05 -4.77
CA CYS A 262 5.22 -6.81 -4.77
C CYS A 262 4.05 -5.88 -4.45
N HIS A 263 3.02 -5.84 -5.27
CA HIS A 263 1.87 -4.95 -5.06
C HIS A 263 0.57 -5.75 -5.17
N PHE A 264 -0.51 -5.23 -4.59
CA PHE A 264 -1.84 -5.80 -4.81
C PHE A 264 -2.20 -5.77 -6.31
N SER A 265 -2.79 -6.85 -6.79
CA SER A 265 -3.28 -6.99 -8.16
C SER A 265 -4.79 -7.08 -8.19
N ARG A 266 -5.37 -6.85 -9.37
CA ARG A 266 -6.82 -6.96 -9.59
C ARG A 266 -7.27 -8.41 -9.82
N GLU A 267 -6.36 -9.28 -10.25
CA GLU A 267 -6.70 -10.66 -10.69
C GLU A 267 -7.16 -11.55 -9.53
N SER A 268 -6.87 -11.15 -8.29
CA SER A 268 -7.23 -11.86 -7.06
C SER A 268 -8.44 -11.22 -6.36
N CYS A 269 -9.63 -11.26 -6.98
CA CYS A 269 -10.89 -10.74 -6.38
C CYS A 269 -11.13 -11.23 -4.95
N ARG A 270 -10.70 -12.47 -4.64
CA ARG A 270 -10.88 -13.12 -3.33
C ARG A 270 -10.22 -12.35 -2.18
N CYS A 271 -9.03 -11.78 -2.36
CA CYS A 271 -8.36 -10.96 -1.34
C CYS A 271 -9.18 -9.73 -0.94
N PHE A 272 -9.90 -9.15 -1.89
CA PHE A 272 -10.70 -7.96 -1.64
C PHE A 272 -12.07 -8.27 -1.07
N GLU A 273 -12.67 -9.42 -1.41
CA GLU A 273 -13.83 -9.96 -0.71
C GLU A 273 -13.51 -10.24 0.77
N ILE A 274 -12.31 -10.75 1.04
CA ILE A 274 -11.79 -10.94 2.41
C ILE A 274 -11.70 -9.59 3.11
N LEU A 275 -11.04 -8.60 2.51
CA LEU A 275 -10.96 -7.28 3.13
C LEU A 275 -12.35 -6.66 3.31
N GLN A 276 -13.25 -6.81 2.36
CA GLN A 276 -14.62 -6.29 2.41
C GLN A 276 -15.41 -6.83 3.61
N THR A 277 -15.27 -8.12 3.91
CA THR A 277 -15.97 -8.79 5.01
C THR A 277 -15.44 -8.38 6.39
N LEU A 278 -14.20 -7.88 6.50
CA LEU A 278 -13.65 -7.38 7.77
C LEU A 278 -14.40 -6.16 8.29
N PHE A 279 -14.77 -5.25 7.41
CA PHE A 279 -15.30 -3.97 7.84
C PHE A 279 -16.83 -3.90 7.85
N GLN A 280 -17.51 -5.01 7.54
CA GLN A 280 -18.94 -5.12 7.70
C GLN A 280 -19.27 -5.50 9.15
N ASP A 281 -20.25 -4.84 9.77
CA ASP A 281 -20.69 -5.13 11.15
C ASP A 281 -21.31 -6.53 11.33
N ASP A 282 -21.51 -7.27 10.24
CA ASP A 282 -22.23 -8.55 10.18
C ASP A 282 -21.28 -9.75 9.96
N VAL A 283 -20.15 -9.77 10.69
CA VAL A 283 -19.07 -10.79 10.61
C VAL A 283 -19.52 -12.22 10.97
N THR A 284 -20.83 -12.52 11.10
CA THR A 284 -21.28 -13.76 11.75
C THR A 284 -22.05 -14.77 10.90
N SER A 285 -22.46 -14.51 9.65
CA SER A 285 -23.39 -15.44 8.98
C SER A 285 -22.83 -16.36 7.91
N ASN A 286 -21.79 -16.01 7.13
CA ASN A 286 -21.44 -16.80 5.93
C ASN A 286 -19.97 -17.20 5.71
N PHE A 287 -19.01 -16.76 6.53
CA PHE A 287 -17.58 -16.99 6.25
C PHE A 287 -16.79 -17.57 7.44
N GLN A 288 -15.96 -18.59 7.17
CA GLN A 288 -15.09 -19.22 8.17
C GLN A 288 -13.72 -18.53 8.19
N TRP A 289 -13.49 -17.70 9.21
CA TRP A 289 -12.23 -17.01 9.44
C TRP A 289 -11.27 -17.86 10.27
N ASN A 290 -9.99 -17.86 9.93
CA ASN A 290 -8.97 -18.48 10.79
C ASN A 290 -8.65 -17.63 12.02
N ALA A 291 -8.66 -16.30 11.89
CA ALA A 291 -8.38 -15.36 12.98
C ALA A 291 -9.02 -13.97 12.72
N PRO A 292 -10.31 -13.76 13.02
CA PRO A 292 -11.03 -12.51 12.75
C PRO A 292 -10.34 -11.27 13.34
N GLU A 293 -9.93 -11.34 14.61
CA GLU A 293 -9.26 -10.24 15.32
C GLU A 293 -7.96 -9.80 14.65
N VAL A 294 -7.16 -10.77 14.16
CA VAL A 294 -5.91 -10.48 13.45
C VAL A 294 -6.21 -9.83 12.11
N ALA A 295 -7.21 -10.36 11.40
CA ALA A 295 -7.60 -9.86 10.10
C ALA A 295 -8.14 -8.42 10.19
N MET A 296 -8.95 -8.08 11.21
CA MET A 296 -9.39 -6.72 11.49
C MET A 296 -8.23 -5.74 11.64
N VAL A 297 -7.20 -6.14 12.38
CA VAL A 297 -6.01 -5.31 12.61
C VAL A 297 -5.21 -5.12 11.32
N VAL A 298 -5.05 -6.17 10.52
CA VAL A 298 -4.36 -6.11 9.22
C VAL A 298 -5.14 -5.21 8.25
N GLY A 299 -6.46 -5.37 8.15
CA GLY A 299 -7.33 -4.54 7.31
C GLY A 299 -7.19 -3.06 7.66
N ARG A 300 -7.32 -2.71 8.95
CA ARG A 300 -7.14 -1.33 9.43
C ARG A 300 -5.75 -0.77 9.12
N ALA A 301 -4.72 -1.62 9.11
CA ALA A 301 -3.38 -1.18 8.76
C ALA A 301 -3.19 -0.94 7.27
N LEU A 302 -3.79 -1.76 6.40
CA LEU A 302 -3.75 -1.58 4.95
C LEU A 302 -4.39 -0.26 4.51
N VAL A 303 -5.42 0.20 5.22
CA VAL A 303 -6.06 1.51 4.99
C VAL A 303 -5.40 2.65 5.79
N GLY A 304 -4.32 2.38 6.52
CA GLY A 304 -3.57 3.40 7.25
C GLY A 304 -4.20 3.90 8.55
N GLU A 305 -5.25 3.26 9.07
CA GLU A 305 -5.79 3.60 10.39
C GLU A 305 -4.91 3.12 11.54
N LYS A 306 -4.11 2.08 11.30
CA LYS A 306 -3.19 1.53 12.30
C LYS A 306 -1.80 1.30 11.71
N LEU A 307 -0.78 1.78 12.39
CA LEU A 307 0.60 1.59 11.97
C LEU A 307 1.31 0.50 12.78
N PRO A 308 2.12 -0.39 12.16
CA PRO A 308 2.97 -1.34 12.86
C PRO A 308 3.92 -0.67 13.84
N GLN A 309 4.14 -1.30 14.99
CA GLN A 309 4.98 -0.75 16.06
C GLN A 309 6.40 -0.38 15.59
N ARG A 310 7.02 -1.19 14.73
CA ARG A 310 8.40 -0.90 14.23
C ARG A 310 8.46 0.26 13.23
N LEU A 311 7.35 0.61 12.59
CA LEU A 311 7.29 1.73 11.65
C LEU A 311 7.00 3.06 12.36
N GLN A 312 6.38 3.04 13.54
CA GLN A 312 6.07 4.25 14.31
C GLN A 312 7.33 5.11 14.60
N PRO A 313 8.44 4.56 15.14
CA PRO A 313 9.66 5.34 15.36
C PRO A 313 10.30 5.82 14.07
N ASN A 314 10.29 5.01 13.01
CA ASN A 314 10.87 5.38 11.72
C ASN A 314 10.15 6.57 11.11
N ILE A 315 8.81 6.64 11.23
CA ILE A 315 8.04 7.79 10.76
C ILE A 315 8.34 9.04 11.58
N ALA A 316 8.46 8.92 12.91
CA ALA A 316 8.84 10.03 13.76
C ALA A 316 10.25 10.54 13.42
N ASN A 317 11.21 9.63 13.23
CA ASN A 317 12.58 9.95 12.83
C ASN A 317 12.65 10.53 11.42
N LEU A 318 11.88 10.00 10.45
CA LEU A 318 11.81 10.55 9.10
C LEU A 318 11.31 11.99 9.11
N LYS A 319 10.39 12.32 10.02
CA LYS A 319 9.94 13.71 10.20
C LYS A 319 11.03 14.57 10.82
N GLU A 320 11.70 14.09 11.87
CA GLU A 320 12.83 14.80 12.46
C GLU A 320 13.96 14.97 11.45
N GLU A 321 14.25 13.98 10.62
CA GLU A 321 15.17 14.05 9.49
C GLU A 321 14.67 15.04 8.44
N LEU A 322 13.43 14.98 7.94
CA LEU A 322 12.92 15.98 7.00
C LEU A 322 12.92 17.41 7.57
N GLU A 323 12.80 17.57 8.89
CA GLU A 323 12.88 18.84 9.62
C GLU A 323 14.33 19.27 9.94
N SER A 324 15.27 18.34 10.09
CA SER A 324 16.69 18.57 10.47
C SER A 324 17.67 18.43 9.29
N ASN A 325 17.57 17.36 8.52
CA ASN A 325 17.91 17.27 7.11
C ASN A 325 16.86 18.03 6.30
N GLY A 326 16.84 19.35 6.45
CA GLY A 326 16.52 20.20 5.31
C GLY A 326 17.57 19.93 4.22
N GLU A 327 17.52 18.74 3.60
CA GLU A 327 18.17 18.45 2.34
C GLU A 327 17.69 19.56 1.45
N SER A 328 18.64 20.42 1.17
CA SER A 328 18.38 21.61 0.43
C SER A 328 17.93 21.20 -0.96
N VAL A 329 16.62 21.21 -1.18
CA VAL A 329 16.06 21.16 -2.53
C VAL A 329 16.78 22.26 -3.28
N ASN A 330 17.64 21.92 -4.24
CA ASN A 330 18.35 22.93 -5.00
C ASN A 330 17.39 23.55 -6.00
N CYS A 331 17.35 24.87 -6.04
CA CYS A 331 16.52 25.57 -6.98
C CYS A 331 17.10 25.34 -8.38
N PRO A 332 16.34 24.78 -9.33
CA PRO A 332 16.85 24.49 -10.67
C PRO A 332 17.27 25.72 -11.48
N ILE A 333 16.89 26.92 -11.02
CA ILE A 333 17.23 28.19 -11.68
C ILE A 333 18.54 28.76 -11.14
N CYS A 334 18.74 28.78 -9.82
CA CYS A 334 19.97 29.34 -9.23
C CYS A 334 20.97 28.28 -8.78
N LEU A 335 20.62 27.00 -8.86
CA LEU A 335 21.42 25.83 -8.47
C LEU A 335 21.88 25.81 -7.00
N GLU A 336 21.37 26.74 -6.20
CA GLU A 336 21.56 26.80 -4.75
C GLU A 336 20.36 26.21 -4.03
N ASN A 337 20.57 25.83 -2.77
CA ASN A 337 19.53 25.50 -1.80
C ASN A 337 18.34 26.47 -1.90
N VAL A 338 17.13 25.93 -2.02
CA VAL A 338 15.90 26.70 -2.18
C VAL A 338 15.73 27.63 -0.98
N ARG A 339 15.99 28.92 -1.21
CA ARG A 339 15.76 29.98 -0.22
C ARG A 339 14.34 30.48 -0.40
N LYS A 340 13.45 30.12 0.54
CA LYS A 340 12.00 30.42 0.47
C LYS A 340 11.39 29.79 -0.79
N GLY A 341 11.03 28.52 -0.68
CA GLY A 341 10.55 27.73 -1.80
C GLY A 341 9.11 28.02 -2.21
N VAL A 342 8.89 28.08 -3.52
CA VAL A 342 7.57 28.00 -4.15
C VAL A 342 7.58 26.75 -5.01
N THR A 343 6.71 25.81 -4.67
CA THR A 343 6.41 24.65 -5.52
C THR A 343 5.19 24.98 -6.35
N LEU A 344 5.39 25.03 -7.65
CA LEU A 344 4.33 25.26 -8.62
C LEU A 344 3.34 24.09 -8.64
N TYR A 345 2.18 24.28 -9.27
CA TYR A 345 1.19 23.21 -9.48
C TYR A 345 1.77 21.98 -10.20
N CYS A 346 2.78 22.19 -11.05
CA CYS A 346 3.50 21.12 -11.70
C CYS A 346 4.47 20.33 -10.79
N GLY A 347 4.43 20.54 -9.47
CA GLY A 347 5.30 19.83 -8.50
C GLY A 347 6.75 20.35 -8.43
N HIS A 348 7.17 21.23 -9.32
CA HIS A 348 8.53 21.76 -9.35
C HIS A 348 8.75 22.91 -8.35
N THR A 349 9.79 22.79 -7.52
CA THR A 349 10.13 23.74 -6.46
C THR A 349 11.27 24.67 -6.87
N PHE A 350 11.10 25.97 -6.65
CA PHE A 350 12.10 27.00 -6.95
C PHE A 350 12.21 28.00 -5.79
N CYS A 351 13.32 28.75 -5.73
CA CYS A 351 13.36 29.99 -4.97
C CYS A 351 12.30 30.96 -5.48
N VAL A 352 11.55 31.62 -4.58
CA VAL A 352 10.56 32.66 -4.93
C VAL A 352 11.14 33.66 -5.93
N ASN A 353 12.32 34.21 -5.66
CA ASN A 353 12.92 35.24 -6.52
C ASN A 353 13.28 34.70 -7.90
N CYS A 354 13.70 33.43 -7.97
CA CYS A 354 14.07 32.81 -9.23
C CYS A 354 12.85 32.59 -10.10
N ILE A 355 11.77 32.06 -9.52
CA ILE A 355 10.56 31.80 -10.28
C ILE A 355 9.82 33.08 -10.63
N VAL A 356 9.79 34.10 -9.75
CA VAL A 356 9.23 35.42 -10.06
C VAL A 356 10.01 36.10 -11.17
N ARG A 357 11.35 35.96 -11.21
CA ARG A 357 12.16 36.50 -12.31
C ARG A 357 11.87 35.78 -13.62
N CYS A 358 11.79 34.46 -13.59
CA CYS A 358 11.41 33.67 -14.77
C CYS A 358 10.00 34.05 -15.26
N ALA A 359 9.05 34.23 -14.34
CA ALA A 359 7.66 34.61 -14.61
C ALA A 359 7.49 35.95 -15.35
N LYS A 360 8.48 36.86 -15.27
CA LYS A 360 8.43 38.14 -15.99
C LYS A 360 8.61 37.98 -17.49
N ASP A 361 9.44 37.02 -17.90
CA ASP A 361 9.79 36.78 -19.30
C ASP A 361 8.97 35.62 -19.89
N ARG A 362 8.62 34.64 -19.05
CA ARG A 362 7.94 33.41 -19.43
C ARG A 362 6.92 33.00 -18.37
N SER A 363 5.66 32.86 -18.76
CA SER A 363 4.57 32.45 -17.87
C SER A 363 4.49 30.93 -17.70
N ASP A 364 5.61 30.23 -17.81
CA ASP A 364 5.74 28.77 -17.74
C ASP A 364 6.85 28.33 -16.76
N CYS A 365 6.67 27.15 -16.17
CA CYS A 365 7.61 26.49 -15.29
C CYS A 365 8.94 26.30 -16.06
N PRO A 366 10.08 26.76 -15.53
CA PRO A 366 11.36 26.63 -16.23
C PRO A 366 11.82 25.18 -16.42
N LEU A 367 11.26 24.22 -15.66
CA LEU A 367 11.57 22.80 -15.83
C LEU A 367 10.66 22.12 -16.85
N CYS A 368 9.35 22.13 -16.62
CA CYS A 368 8.41 21.36 -17.44
C CYS A 368 7.55 22.18 -18.40
N ARG A 369 7.77 23.50 -18.46
CA ARG A 369 7.01 24.45 -19.30
C ARG A 369 5.50 24.48 -19.03
N ALA A 370 5.04 23.84 -17.95
CA ALA A 370 3.67 23.97 -17.47
C ALA A 370 3.41 25.45 -17.13
N LYS A 371 2.33 26.03 -17.65
CA LYS A 371 2.04 27.44 -17.40
C LYS A 371 1.97 27.72 -15.89
N LEU A 372 2.80 28.66 -15.42
CA LEU A 372 2.83 29.14 -14.02
C LEU A 372 1.44 29.59 -13.56
N CYS A 373 0.65 30.07 -14.53
CA CYS A 373 -0.62 30.77 -14.34
C CYS A 373 -1.61 30.52 -15.49
N GLN A 374 -1.85 29.28 -15.94
CA GLN A 374 -3.12 29.02 -16.67
C GLN A 374 -4.33 28.99 -15.72
N ASP A 375 -4.11 28.77 -14.43
CA ASP A 375 -5.15 28.90 -13.39
C ASP A 375 -5.14 30.29 -12.71
N LEU A 376 -4.32 31.24 -13.19
CA LEU A 376 -4.20 32.59 -12.67
C LEU A 376 -4.06 33.62 -13.81
N CYS A 377 -4.95 33.59 -14.80
CA CYS A 377 -5.12 34.69 -15.74
C CYS A 377 -5.59 35.97 -15.00
N PHE A 378 -4.67 36.66 -14.33
CA PHE A 378 -4.81 38.06 -13.96
C PHE A 378 -4.34 38.91 -15.14
N ARG A 379 -5.28 39.34 -15.98
CA ARG A 379 -5.11 40.54 -16.82
C ARG A 379 -5.83 41.71 -16.15
N PRO A 380 -5.18 42.87 -15.92
CA PRO A 380 -5.89 44.07 -15.55
C PRO A 380 -6.54 44.65 -16.82
N GLY A 381 -7.86 44.56 -16.89
CA GLY A 381 -8.67 45.13 -17.97
C GLY A 381 -9.26 44.08 -18.91
N GLY A 382 -10.51 43.71 -18.68
CA GLY A 382 -11.28 42.81 -19.54
C GLY A 382 -12.11 41.84 -18.70
N SER A 383 -13.40 42.12 -18.57
CA SER A 383 -14.37 41.27 -17.88
C SER A 383 -14.52 39.91 -18.56
N THR A 384 -14.05 38.84 -17.91
CA THR A 384 -14.73 37.55 -17.83
C THR A 384 -14.33 36.90 -16.50
N THR A 385 -15.31 36.71 -15.63
CA THR A 385 -15.23 36.12 -14.29
C THR A 385 -14.57 34.74 -14.29
N PHE A 386 -13.38 34.58 -13.70
CA PHE A 386 -12.98 33.28 -13.18
C PHE A 386 -13.80 33.00 -11.93
N SER A 387 -14.45 31.84 -11.92
CA SER A 387 -15.17 31.37 -10.76
C SER A 387 -14.14 30.95 -9.73
N ILE A 388 -14.40 31.25 -8.47
CA ILE A 388 -13.70 30.67 -7.32
C ILE A 388 -13.57 29.14 -7.42
N SER A 389 -14.54 28.53 -8.11
CA SER A 389 -14.56 27.14 -8.49
C SER A 389 -13.31 26.74 -9.29
N ASP A 390 -12.87 27.56 -10.25
CA ASP A 390 -11.70 27.29 -11.09
C ASP A 390 -10.41 27.24 -10.25
N ILE A 391 -10.39 28.01 -9.18
CA ILE A 391 -9.23 28.21 -8.33
C ILE A 391 -9.10 27.05 -7.32
N LEU A 392 -10.22 26.54 -6.80
CA LEU A 392 -10.25 25.43 -5.80
C LEU A 392 -10.26 24.04 -6.39
N GLY A 393 -10.44 23.93 -7.70
CA GLY A 393 -10.85 22.67 -8.31
C GLY A 393 -12.32 22.31 -8.10
N VAL A 394 -13.19 23.30 -7.90
CA VAL A 394 -14.67 23.11 -7.90
C VAL A 394 -15.26 23.51 -9.26
N SER A 395 -14.46 24.04 -10.18
CA SER A 395 -14.91 24.24 -11.55
C SER A 395 -14.91 22.90 -12.22
N HIS A 396 -16.05 22.54 -12.81
CA HIS A 396 -16.16 21.51 -13.83
C HIS A 396 -15.12 21.70 -14.97
N SER A 397 -14.50 22.88 -15.07
CA SER A 397 -13.32 23.15 -15.87
C SER A 397 -12.09 23.46 -15.02
N PHE A 398 -11.61 22.50 -14.23
CA PHE A 398 -10.16 22.40 -14.06
C PHE A 398 -9.55 22.52 -15.47
N GLY A 399 -8.70 23.52 -15.74
CA GLY A 399 -8.19 23.78 -17.10
C GLY A 399 -7.85 22.47 -17.78
N ARG A 400 -8.48 22.18 -18.94
CA ARG A 400 -8.56 20.83 -19.53
C ARG A 400 -7.25 20.08 -19.30
N MET A 401 -7.32 18.92 -18.63
CA MET A 401 -6.22 17.98 -18.83
C MET A 401 -6.25 17.72 -20.32
N SER A 402 -5.12 17.95 -20.95
CA SER A 402 -5.07 17.89 -22.39
C SER A 402 -3.86 17.09 -22.77
N VAL A 403 -4.05 16.25 -23.77
CA VAL A 403 -2.98 15.51 -24.43
C VAL A 403 -1.89 16.47 -24.93
N SER A 404 -2.25 17.73 -25.21
CA SER A 404 -1.28 18.80 -25.53
C SER A 404 -0.22 19.04 -24.45
N LYS A 405 -0.51 18.74 -23.17
CA LYS A 405 0.43 18.87 -22.06
C LYS A 405 1.38 17.67 -21.93
N LEU A 406 1.13 16.58 -22.65
CA LEU A 406 1.94 15.37 -22.61
C LEU A 406 3.18 15.51 -23.48
N THR A 407 4.28 14.92 -22.99
CA THR A 407 5.49 14.71 -23.79
C THR A 407 5.25 13.65 -24.86
N ASP A 408 6.13 13.59 -25.85
CA ASP A 408 6.03 12.60 -26.91
C ASP A 408 6.17 11.17 -26.37
N GLU A 409 6.99 10.94 -25.33
CA GLU A 409 7.10 9.64 -24.65
C GLU A 409 5.79 9.26 -23.96
N GLN A 410 5.18 10.20 -23.23
CA GLN A 410 3.89 10.00 -22.56
C GLN A 410 2.76 9.71 -23.58
N ILE A 411 2.77 10.36 -24.74
CA ILE A 411 1.82 10.10 -25.82
C ILE A 411 2.02 8.71 -26.42
N GLN A 412 3.26 8.29 -26.66
CA GLN A 412 3.52 6.93 -27.14
C GLN A 412 3.04 5.89 -26.13
N LEU A 413 3.26 6.14 -24.84
CA LEU A 413 2.79 5.28 -23.78
C LEU A 413 1.25 5.21 -23.79
N GLU A 414 0.56 6.34 -23.79
CA GLU A 414 -0.90 6.39 -23.83
C GLU A 414 -1.47 5.73 -25.10
N ALA A 415 -0.83 5.94 -26.25
CA ALA A 415 -1.20 5.30 -27.51
C ALA A 415 -1.06 3.77 -27.45
N LYS A 416 -0.03 3.25 -26.78
CA LYS A 416 0.15 1.80 -26.57
C LYS A 416 -0.97 1.24 -25.69
N PHE A 417 -1.33 1.95 -24.63
CA PHE A 417 -2.40 1.54 -23.72
C PHE A 417 -3.77 1.53 -24.39
N GLN A 418 -4.07 2.51 -25.23
CA GLN A 418 -5.33 2.53 -25.98
C GLN A 418 -5.34 1.60 -27.21
N GLY A 419 -4.27 0.83 -27.46
CA GLY A 419 -4.18 -0.09 -28.60
C GLY A 419 -4.10 0.60 -29.97
N ILE A 420 -3.84 1.91 -30.00
CA ILE A 420 -3.73 2.70 -31.23
C ILE A 420 -2.28 2.85 -31.71
N TYR A 421 -1.31 2.44 -30.90
CA TYR A 421 0.11 2.53 -31.25
C TYR A 421 0.50 1.55 -32.36
N SER A 422 1.26 2.03 -33.34
CA SER A 422 1.87 1.20 -34.37
C SER A 422 3.29 1.71 -34.69
N PRO A 423 4.30 0.82 -34.79
CA PRO A 423 5.66 1.21 -35.14
C PRO A 423 5.71 1.95 -36.49
N GLY A 424 6.45 3.06 -36.55
CA GLY A 424 6.66 3.83 -37.78
C GLY A 424 5.59 4.89 -38.10
N ILE A 425 4.54 5.02 -37.28
CA ILE A 425 3.60 6.14 -37.38
C ILE A 425 4.15 7.39 -36.67
N PRO A 426 4.06 8.60 -37.28
CA PRO A 426 4.46 9.86 -36.64
C PRO A 426 3.69 10.15 -35.35
N ILE A 427 4.37 10.76 -34.37
CA ILE A 427 3.80 11.06 -33.05
C ILE A 427 2.58 11.97 -33.13
N GLU A 428 2.56 12.88 -34.10
CA GLU A 428 1.46 13.82 -34.37
C GLU A 428 0.16 13.11 -34.71
N LYS A 429 0.25 11.93 -35.35
CA LYS A 429 -0.94 11.12 -35.66
C LYS A 429 -1.52 10.53 -34.38
N PHE A 430 -0.68 10.05 -33.45
CA PHE A 430 -1.16 9.59 -32.14
C PHE A 430 -1.75 10.74 -31.33
N ARG A 431 -1.06 11.90 -31.29
CA ARG A 431 -1.55 13.11 -30.62
C ARG A 431 -2.93 13.51 -31.14
N SER A 432 -3.11 13.57 -32.46
CA SER A 432 -4.41 13.89 -33.07
C SER A 432 -5.50 12.86 -32.75
N LEU A 433 -5.18 11.57 -32.69
CA LEU A 433 -6.17 10.54 -32.33
C LEU A 433 -6.60 10.66 -30.86
N LEU A 434 -5.65 10.89 -29.96
CA LEU A 434 -5.94 11.10 -28.54
C LEU A 434 -6.70 12.42 -28.32
N GLU A 435 -6.36 13.50 -29.03
CA GLU A 435 -7.10 14.76 -29.01
C GLU A 435 -8.55 14.60 -29.51
N LYS A 436 -8.78 13.75 -30.52
CA LYS A 436 -10.15 13.41 -30.95
C LYS A 436 -10.92 12.63 -29.89
N ASP A 437 -10.26 11.73 -29.15
CA ASP A 437 -10.88 11.10 -27.97
C ASP A 437 -11.22 12.17 -26.91
N GLU A 438 -10.39 13.21 -26.76
CA GLU A 438 -10.71 14.36 -25.90
C GLU A 438 -11.92 15.18 -26.38
N GLU A 439 -12.11 15.33 -27.68
CA GLU A 439 -13.27 16.01 -28.26
C GLU A 439 -14.55 15.21 -28.05
N ASN A 440 -14.43 13.88 -28.03
CA ASN A 440 -15.51 12.95 -27.71
C ASN A 440 -15.88 12.91 -26.22
N LYS A 441 -15.20 13.68 -25.35
CA LYS A 441 -15.55 13.92 -23.92
C LYS A 441 -16.85 14.72 -23.75
N HIS A 442 -17.90 14.39 -24.49
CA HIS A 442 -19.24 14.91 -24.26
C HIS A 442 -19.73 14.35 -22.92
N CYS A 443 -19.31 15.06 -21.87
CA CYS A 443 -19.77 14.92 -20.51
C CYS A 443 -21.29 15.01 -20.55
N HIS A 444 -21.99 14.11 -19.86
CA HIS A 444 -23.45 14.04 -19.84
C HIS A 444 -24.04 13.41 -21.10
N GLN A 445 -23.94 12.09 -21.21
CA GLN A 445 -24.83 11.36 -22.11
C GLN A 445 -26.20 11.29 -21.44
N ASN A 446 -27.18 12.02 -21.99
CA ASN A 446 -28.58 11.76 -21.68
C ASN A 446 -28.86 10.31 -22.06
N SER A 447 -29.02 9.48 -21.04
CA SER A 447 -29.19 8.06 -21.19
C SER A 447 -30.55 7.69 -20.63
N THR A 448 -31.27 6.82 -21.33
CA THR A 448 -32.53 6.27 -20.84
C THR A 448 -32.22 5.14 -19.86
N PHE A 449 -32.52 5.36 -18.58
CA PHE A 449 -32.37 4.35 -17.53
C PHE A 449 -33.74 3.89 -17.04
N THR A 450 -33.86 2.58 -16.82
CA THR A 450 -35.06 1.99 -16.24
C THR A 450 -34.90 1.90 -14.73
N ILE A 451 -35.66 2.70 -13.98
CA ILE A 451 -35.69 2.66 -12.51
C ILE A 451 -37.08 2.19 -12.09
N ASN A 452 -37.16 1.08 -11.35
CA ASN A 452 -38.43 0.48 -10.93
C ASN A 452 -39.42 0.25 -12.09
N GLY A 453 -38.91 -0.15 -13.26
CA GLY A 453 -39.72 -0.41 -14.46
C GLY A 453 -40.18 0.83 -15.24
N ARG A 454 -39.67 2.03 -14.95
CA ARG A 454 -39.94 3.25 -15.74
C ARG A 454 -38.67 3.78 -16.38
N GLU A 455 -38.70 4.01 -17.68
CA GLU A 455 -37.64 4.71 -18.41
C GLU A 455 -37.63 6.20 -18.03
N MET A 456 -36.45 6.70 -17.69
CA MET A 456 -36.19 8.11 -17.39
C MET A 456 -34.98 8.57 -18.18
N GLU A 457 -35.07 9.76 -18.78
CA GLU A 457 -33.90 10.45 -19.33
C GLU A 457 -33.16 11.13 -18.18
N THR A 458 -31.96 10.65 -17.86
CA THR A 458 -31.11 11.23 -16.82
C THR A 458 -29.70 11.48 -17.32
N GLU A 459 -29.08 12.50 -16.75
CA GLU A 459 -27.66 12.74 -16.86
C GLU A 459 -26.93 11.65 -16.08
N THR A 460 -25.99 10.97 -16.73
CA THR A 460 -25.26 9.85 -16.13
C THR A 460 -23.83 10.25 -15.80
N LEU A 461 -23.45 10.09 -14.53
CA LEU A 461 -22.11 10.33 -14.02
C LEU A 461 -21.59 9.07 -13.35
N VAL A 462 -20.31 8.76 -13.53
CA VAL A 462 -19.66 7.68 -12.78
C VAL A 462 -19.01 8.28 -11.53
N ASP A 463 -19.40 7.77 -10.35
CA ASP A 463 -18.71 8.08 -9.10
C ASP A 463 -18.01 6.83 -8.57
N LEU A 464 -16.68 6.89 -8.56
CA LEU A 464 -15.79 5.80 -8.18
C LEU A 464 -15.90 5.42 -6.69
N SER A 465 -16.50 6.28 -5.87
CA SER A 465 -16.76 6.07 -4.46
C SER A 465 -18.20 5.64 -4.16
N ALA A 466 -19.09 5.61 -5.15
CA ALA A 466 -20.46 5.18 -4.96
C ALA A 466 -20.52 3.66 -4.67
N PRO A 467 -21.26 3.23 -3.63
CA PRO A 467 -21.42 1.80 -3.32
C PRO A 467 -22.35 1.08 -4.29
N GLU A 468 -23.33 1.80 -4.85
CA GLU A 468 -24.31 1.31 -5.82
C GLU A 468 -24.80 2.49 -6.68
N PRO A 469 -25.53 2.25 -7.78
CA PRO A 469 -26.13 3.32 -8.56
C PRO A 469 -27.13 4.14 -7.74
N ILE A 470 -26.95 5.47 -7.70
CA ILE A 470 -27.80 6.40 -6.92
C ILE A 470 -28.46 7.41 -7.86
N VAL A 471 -29.78 7.55 -7.74
CA VAL A 471 -30.57 8.49 -8.56
C VAL A 471 -30.93 9.72 -7.74
N ARG A 472 -30.67 10.90 -8.31
CA ARG A 472 -30.81 12.18 -7.63
C ARG A 472 -31.33 13.26 -8.60
N GLY A 473 -32.63 13.55 -8.53
CA GLY A 473 -33.23 14.52 -9.45
C GLY A 473 -33.11 14.03 -10.90
N ASN A 474 -32.43 14.80 -11.76
CA ASN A 474 -32.17 14.42 -13.15
C ASN A 474 -30.79 13.76 -13.35
N THR A 475 -30.03 13.52 -12.28
CA THR A 475 -28.68 12.93 -12.35
C THR A 475 -28.67 11.53 -11.75
N THR A 476 -27.98 10.61 -12.41
CA THR A 476 -27.74 9.24 -11.95
C THR A 476 -26.23 9.05 -11.76
N PHE A 477 -25.82 8.75 -10.53
CA PHE A 477 -24.45 8.40 -10.20
C PHE A 477 -24.31 6.87 -10.31
N LEU A 478 -23.63 6.39 -11.34
CA LEU A 478 -23.30 4.98 -11.50
C LEU A 478 -22.10 4.62 -10.62
N SER A 479 -22.17 3.45 -9.97
CA SER A 479 -21.05 2.85 -9.27
C SER A 479 -20.21 1.97 -10.20
N PRO A 480 -18.94 1.74 -9.87
CA PRO A 480 -18.18 0.65 -10.47
C PRO A 480 -18.84 -0.71 -10.22
N ALA A 481 -18.62 -1.65 -11.13
CA ALA A 481 -19.26 -2.97 -11.10
C ALA A 481 -18.74 -3.87 -9.97
N LEU A 482 -17.49 -3.70 -9.56
CA LEU A 482 -16.86 -4.52 -8.52
C LEU A 482 -16.85 -3.83 -7.15
N GLY A 483 -17.49 -2.66 -7.02
CA GLY A 483 -17.48 -1.84 -5.81
C GLY A 483 -16.51 -0.66 -5.90
N ARG A 484 -16.39 0.12 -4.82
CA ARG A 484 -15.62 1.38 -4.84
C ARG A 484 -14.16 1.17 -5.23
N VAL A 485 -13.61 2.13 -5.96
CA VAL A 485 -12.23 2.07 -6.46
C VAL A 485 -11.24 2.54 -5.40
N CYS A 486 -10.24 1.70 -5.17
CA CYS A 486 -9.06 1.96 -4.38
C CYS A 486 -7.80 1.84 -5.23
N ILE A 487 -6.75 2.55 -4.82
CA ILE A 487 -5.40 2.43 -5.36
C ILE A 487 -4.40 2.32 -4.21
N GLU A 488 -3.27 1.69 -4.47
CA GLU A 488 -2.15 1.71 -3.53
C GLU A 488 -1.38 3.04 -3.67
N VAL A 489 -1.19 3.74 -2.54
CA VAL A 489 -0.34 4.93 -2.44
C VAL A 489 0.64 4.75 -1.29
N THR A 490 1.72 5.53 -1.27
CA THR A 490 2.65 5.55 -0.14
C THR A 490 2.59 6.89 0.58
N VAL A 491 2.48 6.86 1.91
CA VAL A 491 2.49 8.02 2.81
C VAL A 491 3.58 7.82 3.85
N GLN A 492 4.54 8.75 3.94
CA GLN A 492 5.72 8.63 4.83
C GLN A 492 6.41 7.25 4.74
N GLN A 493 6.62 6.78 3.51
CA GLN A 493 7.18 5.47 3.17
C GLN A 493 6.32 4.24 3.53
N VAL A 494 5.12 4.44 4.07
CA VAL A 494 4.19 3.35 4.38
C VAL A 494 3.15 3.22 3.26
N PRO A 495 3.02 2.04 2.65
CA PRO A 495 1.99 1.76 1.67
C PRO A 495 0.62 1.67 2.34
N VAL A 496 -0.37 2.35 1.76
CA VAL A 496 -1.76 2.38 2.20
C VAL A 496 -2.70 2.33 1.01
N LEU A 497 -3.90 1.79 1.20
CA LEU A 497 -4.98 1.80 0.23
C LEU A 497 -5.77 3.11 0.33
N ALA A 498 -5.89 3.80 -0.80
CA ALA A 498 -6.58 5.07 -0.93
C ALA A 498 -7.81 4.95 -1.83
N PHE A 499 -8.97 5.40 -1.35
CA PHE A 499 -10.19 5.44 -2.14
C PHE A 499 -10.15 6.59 -3.15
N ILE A 500 -10.75 6.43 -4.31
CA ILE A 500 -10.94 7.53 -5.26
C ILE A 500 -12.38 8.03 -5.16
N ALA A 501 -12.55 9.33 -4.92
CA ALA A 501 -13.83 10.02 -4.95
C ALA A 501 -13.76 11.18 -5.93
N ASN A 502 -14.07 10.88 -7.19
CA ASN A 502 -13.93 11.83 -8.29
C ASN A 502 -14.98 12.95 -8.30
N GLN A 503 -15.97 12.89 -7.39
CA GLN A 503 -16.90 13.98 -7.12
C GLN A 503 -16.56 14.78 -5.84
N ASN A 504 -15.57 14.33 -5.04
CA ASN A 504 -15.09 15.09 -3.88
C ASN A 504 -14.13 16.18 -4.34
N VAL A 505 -14.38 17.43 -3.96
CA VAL A 505 -13.47 18.54 -4.33
C VAL A 505 -12.10 18.36 -3.70
N TYR A 506 -12.08 17.98 -2.43
CA TYR A 506 -10.86 17.84 -1.66
C TYR A 506 -10.58 16.38 -1.37
N THR A 507 -9.30 16.06 -1.30
CA THR A 507 -8.84 14.85 -0.64
C THR A 507 -9.19 14.96 0.85
N THR A 508 -9.87 13.94 1.34
CA THR A 508 -10.33 13.81 2.72
C THR A 508 -9.52 12.72 3.41
N VAL A 509 -9.12 12.95 4.66
CA VAL A 509 -8.52 11.90 5.51
C VAL A 509 -9.25 11.80 6.84
N SER A 510 -9.24 10.60 7.42
CA SER A 510 -9.87 10.37 8.71
C SER A 510 -9.04 10.99 9.83
N LYS A 511 -9.69 11.22 10.97
CA LYS A 511 -9.02 11.72 12.16
C LYS A 511 -7.95 10.73 12.62
N GLU A 512 -8.31 9.46 12.62
CA GLU A 512 -7.51 8.30 13.00
C GLU A 512 -6.27 8.20 12.11
N PHE A 513 -6.44 8.33 10.79
CA PHE A 513 -5.33 8.35 9.84
C PHE A 513 -4.36 9.51 10.11
N ALA A 514 -4.91 10.71 10.31
CA ALA A 514 -4.09 11.89 10.61
C ALA A 514 -3.31 11.73 11.94
N GLU A 515 -3.88 11.05 12.93
CA GLU A 515 -3.22 10.75 14.20
C GLU A 515 -2.14 9.67 14.04
N THR A 516 -2.45 8.59 13.33
CA THR A 516 -1.55 7.47 13.03
C THR A 516 -0.29 7.90 12.28
N PHE A 517 -0.41 8.86 11.35
CA PHE A 517 0.72 9.41 10.58
C PHE A 517 1.26 10.73 11.15
N HIS A 518 0.82 11.13 12.35
CA HIS A 518 1.24 12.38 13.01
C HIS A 518 1.15 13.63 12.11
N LEU A 519 0.11 13.67 11.27
CA LEU A 519 -0.13 14.73 10.30
C LEU A 519 -0.57 16.00 11.02
N LYS A 520 0.12 17.10 10.73
CA LYS A 520 -0.11 18.36 11.42
C LYS A 520 -1.33 19.08 10.85
N ARG A 521 -2.28 19.34 11.73
CA ARG A 521 -3.50 20.13 11.49
C ARG A 521 -3.18 21.62 11.62
N ILE A 522 -3.65 22.44 10.69
CA ILE A 522 -3.35 23.89 10.63
C ILE A 522 -4.54 24.73 11.07
N GLU A 523 -5.68 24.57 10.42
CA GLU A 523 -6.82 25.48 10.58
C GLU A 523 -8.12 24.71 10.52
N THR A 524 -8.98 24.94 11.50
CA THR A 524 -10.35 24.42 11.50
C THR A 524 -11.23 25.30 10.62
N LEU A 525 -11.73 24.72 9.53
CA LEU A 525 -12.68 25.31 8.62
C LEU A 525 -14.12 25.21 9.16
N GLN A 526 -14.93 26.23 8.88
CA GLN A 526 -16.35 26.24 9.28
C GLN A 526 -17.20 25.26 8.46
N SER A 527 -17.91 24.37 9.14
CA SER A 527 -18.79 23.35 8.53
C SER A 527 -19.98 23.89 7.73
N LYS A 528 -20.29 25.19 7.82
CA LYS A 528 -21.39 25.81 7.06
C LYS A 528 -21.12 25.98 5.57
N LYS A 529 -19.89 25.75 5.14
CA LYS A 529 -19.42 25.93 3.75
C LYS A 529 -19.38 24.63 2.97
N PHE A 530 -19.29 23.51 3.69
CA PHE A 530 -19.27 22.18 3.10
C PHE A 530 -20.68 21.64 2.94
N VAL A 531 -20.94 21.03 1.80
CA VAL A 531 -22.22 20.40 1.43
C VAL A 531 -21.97 18.98 0.95
N SER A 532 -22.99 18.12 1.07
CA SER A 532 -22.96 16.85 0.37
C SER A 532 -23.14 17.06 -1.13
N VAL A 533 -22.36 16.35 -1.94
CA VAL A 533 -22.47 16.35 -3.41
C VAL A 533 -23.84 15.83 -3.84
N LEU A 534 -24.41 14.85 -3.14
CA LEU A 534 -25.71 14.31 -3.49
C LEU A 534 -26.81 15.36 -3.32
N ASP A 535 -26.87 16.00 -2.15
CA ASP A 535 -28.03 16.83 -1.79
C ASP A 535 -27.83 18.33 -1.82
N ALA A 536 -26.60 18.79 -2.03
CA ALA A 536 -26.19 20.17 -1.84
C ALA A 536 -26.59 20.75 -0.47
N LYS A 537 -26.94 19.90 0.51
CA LYS A 537 -27.24 20.32 1.88
C LYS A 537 -25.97 20.34 2.69
N ARG A 538 -25.96 21.25 3.66
CA ARG A 538 -24.85 21.42 4.59
C ARG A 538 -24.53 20.11 5.32
N VAL A 539 -23.25 19.77 5.38
CA VAL A 539 -22.76 18.69 6.25
C VAL A 539 -22.91 19.13 7.70
N LYS A 540 -23.83 18.50 8.44
CA LYS A 540 -24.08 18.77 9.85
C LYS A 540 -23.16 17.95 10.73
N ASN A 541 -22.89 18.45 11.94
CA ASN A 541 -22.17 17.73 13.00
C ASN A 541 -20.75 17.27 12.66
N SER A 542 -20.14 17.74 11.57
CA SER A 542 -18.72 17.54 11.27
C SER A 542 -17.97 18.86 11.37
N THR A 543 -16.71 18.78 11.78
CA THR A 543 -15.70 19.81 11.65
C THR A 543 -14.76 19.42 10.50
N PHE A 544 -14.20 20.41 9.83
CA PHE A 544 -13.24 20.21 8.75
C PHE A 544 -11.95 20.92 9.14
N THR A 545 -10.80 20.29 9.01
CA THR A 545 -9.52 20.91 9.39
C THR A 545 -8.49 20.70 8.28
N CYS A 546 -7.87 21.76 7.80
CA CYS A 546 -6.81 21.65 6.79
C CYS A 546 -5.54 21.03 7.39
N LEU A 547 -4.88 20.18 6.61
CA LEU A 547 -3.55 19.68 6.91
C LEU A 547 -2.42 20.59 6.41
N GLU A 548 -1.21 20.31 6.85
CA GLU A 548 0.02 20.68 6.13
C GLU A 548 0.04 20.13 4.70
N PRO A 549 0.92 20.63 3.79
CA PRO A 549 1.01 20.04 2.46
C PRO A 549 1.24 18.55 2.63
N PHE A 550 0.31 17.78 2.10
CA PHE A 550 0.21 16.35 2.30
C PHE A 550 0.75 15.66 1.06
N VAL A 551 1.74 14.82 1.25
CA VAL A 551 2.47 14.19 0.15
C VAL A 551 2.06 12.72 0.07
N VAL A 552 1.57 12.32 -1.10
CA VAL A 552 1.37 10.91 -1.47
C VAL A 552 2.32 10.55 -2.58
N ASN A 553 2.81 9.31 -2.56
CA ASN A 553 3.68 8.79 -3.61
C ASN A 553 2.96 7.68 -4.39
N LEU A 554 2.96 7.82 -5.72
CA LEU A 554 2.42 6.85 -6.68
C LEU A 554 3.61 6.16 -7.38
N ARG A 555 4.15 5.09 -6.78
CA ARG A 555 5.28 4.30 -7.31
C ARG A 555 6.41 5.17 -7.89
N GLY A 556 6.88 6.16 -7.13
CA GLY A 556 7.97 7.06 -7.51
C GLY A 556 7.53 8.44 -8.00
N ILE A 557 6.24 8.67 -8.23
CA ILE A 557 5.70 10.01 -8.51
C ILE A 557 5.21 10.64 -7.21
N GLU A 558 5.84 11.74 -6.81
CA GLU A 558 5.41 12.50 -5.63
C GLU A 558 4.31 13.50 -5.99
N VAL A 559 3.17 13.40 -5.31
CA VAL A 559 2.02 14.28 -5.48
C VAL A 559 1.80 15.06 -4.19
N THR A 560 2.01 16.39 -4.25
CA THR A 560 1.81 17.29 -3.11
C THR A 560 0.42 17.92 -3.16
N LEU A 561 -0.42 17.56 -2.20
CA LEU A 561 -1.78 18.08 -2.01
C LEU A 561 -1.78 19.16 -0.93
N ARG A 562 -2.30 20.35 -1.24
CA ARG A 562 -2.14 21.53 -0.36
C ARG A 562 -3.35 21.83 0.52
N ASN A 563 -4.51 21.28 0.19
CA ASN A 563 -5.79 21.60 0.83
C ASN A 563 -6.49 20.33 1.31
N VAL A 564 -5.72 19.32 1.72
CA VAL A 564 -6.28 18.08 2.30
C VAL A 564 -7.02 18.42 3.58
N ILE A 565 -8.24 17.90 3.71
CA ILE A 565 -9.11 18.16 4.84
C ILE A 565 -9.28 16.91 5.71
N VAL A 566 -9.20 17.10 7.02
CA VAL A 566 -9.62 16.12 8.02
C VAL A 566 -11.07 16.39 8.36
N GLN A 567 -11.95 15.40 8.22
CA GLN A 567 -13.36 15.50 8.63
C GLN A 567 -13.58 14.78 9.96
N ASP A 568 -14.11 15.47 10.98
CA ASP A 568 -14.31 14.91 12.33
C ASP A 568 -15.64 15.37 12.99
N PRO A 569 -16.53 14.45 13.41
CA PRO A 569 -16.55 13.03 13.06
C PRO A 569 -16.82 12.86 11.57
N CYS A 570 -16.24 11.82 11.00
CA CYS A 570 -16.65 11.37 9.68
C CYS A 570 -18.04 10.71 9.81
N PRO A 571 -19.06 11.11 9.02
CA PRO A 571 -20.44 10.62 9.16
C PRO A 571 -20.57 9.12 8.86
N PHE A 572 -19.57 8.55 8.18
CA PHE A 572 -19.33 7.12 8.01
C PHE A 572 -17.86 6.88 8.35
N PRO A 573 -17.43 5.67 8.75
CA PRO A 573 -16.03 5.42 9.10
C PRO A 573 -15.14 5.42 7.84
N MET A 574 -14.89 6.59 7.26
CA MET A 574 -13.95 6.72 6.14
C MET A 574 -12.60 6.17 6.58
N TYR A 575 -12.19 5.07 5.97
CA TYR A 575 -10.93 4.42 6.31
C TYR A 575 -9.79 5.14 5.60
N GLY A 576 -8.85 5.69 6.37
CA GLY A 576 -7.63 6.24 5.82
C GLY A 576 -7.81 7.54 5.04
N ILE A 577 -7.67 7.42 3.72
CA ILE A 577 -7.62 8.51 2.76
C ILE A 577 -8.59 8.26 1.60
N GLN A 578 -9.31 9.33 1.23
CA GLN A 578 -10.14 9.39 0.05
C GLN A 578 -9.63 10.55 -0.84
N LEU A 579 -9.02 10.18 -1.96
CA LEU A 579 -8.44 11.09 -2.94
C LEU A 579 -9.55 11.76 -3.74
N GLY A 580 -9.56 13.09 -3.66
CA GLY A 580 -10.52 13.94 -4.35
C GLY A 580 -10.04 14.41 -5.71
N MET A 581 -10.79 15.34 -6.28
CA MET A 581 -10.47 15.99 -7.55
C MET A 581 -9.18 16.80 -7.47
N ASP A 582 -8.81 17.34 -6.32
CA ASP A 582 -7.50 17.99 -6.10
C ASP A 582 -6.32 17.07 -6.43
N PHE A 583 -6.42 15.78 -6.11
CA PHE A 583 -5.46 14.76 -6.52
C PHE A 583 -5.56 14.48 -8.01
N LEU A 584 -6.74 14.19 -8.55
CA LEU A 584 -6.92 13.85 -9.97
C LEU A 584 -6.45 14.97 -10.90
N ALA A 585 -6.67 16.21 -10.50
CA ALA A 585 -6.29 17.40 -11.24
C ALA A 585 -4.83 17.82 -11.07
N SER A 586 -4.10 17.22 -10.13
CA SER A 586 -2.67 17.49 -9.96
C SER A 586 -1.79 16.94 -11.09
N ALA A 587 -2.31 15.97 -11.85
CA ALA A 587 -1.63 15.40 -13.00
C ALA A 587 -1.70 16.32 -14.24
N ALA A 588 -0.73 16.19 -15.15
CA ALA A 588 -0.82 16.76 -16.49
C ALA A 588 -1.96 16.13 -17.28
N TYR A 589 -2.12 14.82 -17.11
CA TYR A 589 -3.19 14.00 -17.67
C TYR A 589 -3.52 12.84 -16.72
N CYS A 590 -4.80 12.59 -16.45
CA CYS A 590 -5.24 11.53 -15.55
C CYS A 590 -6.52 10.91 -16.09
N LEU A 591 -6.52 9.60 -16.31
CA LEU A 591 -7.67 8.85 -16.80
C LEU A 591 -7.84 7.57 -15.98
N ILE A 592 -9.09 7.24 -15.68
CA ILE A 592 -9.45 6.02 -14.96
C ILE A 592 -10.41 5.24 -15.85
N ASP A 593 -10.01 4.04 -16.28
CA ASP A 593 -10.91 3.13 -16.98
C ASP A 593 -11.50 2.16 -15.95
N VAL A 594 -12.83 2.10 -15.88
CA VAL A 594 -13.58 1.32 -14.90
C VAL A 594 -14.79 0.65 -15.56
N VAL A 595 -15.13 -0.56 -15.14
CA VAL A 595 -16.34 -1.27 -15.53
C VAL A 595 -17.48 -0.76 -14.66
N THR A 596 -18.59 -0.39 -15.29
CA THR A 596 -19.80 0.09 -14.63
C THR A 596 -20.98 -0.77 -15.03
N TYR A 597 -21.92 -0.99 -14.10
CA TYR A 597 -23.20 -1.62 -14.42
C TYR A 597 -24.13 -0.64 -15.14
N SER A 598 -24.68 -1.04 -16.29
CA SER A 598 -25.82 -0.36 -16.91
C SER A 598 -26.96 -1.34 -17.17
N GLY A 599 -27.90 -1.46 -16.22
CA GLY A 599 -29.05 -2.37 -16.33
C GLY A 599 -28.75 -3.81 -15.91
N GLU A 600 -29.61 -4.76 -16.33
CA GLU A 600 -29.62 -6.12 -15.78
C GLU A 600 -28.40 -6.99 -16.15
N ASP A 601 -27.72 -6.77 -17.28
CA ASP A 601 -26.66 -7.70 -17.74
C ASP A 601 -25.48 -7.07 -18.52
N ILE A 602 -25.38 -5.74 -18.64
CA ILE A 602 -24.35 -5.10 -19.49
C ILE A 602 -23.29 -4.40 -18.64
N ASN A 603 -22.10 -5.00 -18.60
CA ASN A 603 -20.87 -4.38 -18.12
C ASN A 603 -20.30 -3.47 -19.22
N VAL A 604 -20.27 -2.15 -18.99
CA VAL A 604 -19.69 -1.19 -19.94
C VAL A 604 -18.43 -0.60 -19.35
N PHE A 605 -17.38 -0.48 -20.16
CA PHE A 605 -16.19 0.29 -19.80
C PHE A 605 -16.50 1.77 -19.88
N SER A 606 -16.42 2.43 -18.73
CA SER A 606 -16.53 3.87 -18.58
C SER A 606 -15.14 4.45 -18.30
N ARG A 607 -14.80 5.51 -19.02
CA ARG A 607 -13.61 6.31 -18.78
C ARG A 607 -13.99 7.52 -17.94
N VAL A 608 -13.26 7.72 -16.85
CA VAL A 608 -13.44 8.83 -15.91
C VAL A 608 -12.22 9.76 -15.98
N GLU A 609 -12.50 11.04 -16.15
CA GLU A 609 -11.52 12.13 -16.08
C GLU A 609 -12.09 13.21 -15.16
N LYS A 610 -11.57 13.30 -13.93
CA LYS A 610 -12.11 14.18 -12.89
C LYS A 610 -13.60 13.87 -12.65
N ASP A 611 -14.46 14.87 -12.73
CA ASP A 611 -15.90 14.79 -12.56
C ASP A 611 -16.64 14.28 -13.81
N ARG A 612 -15.93 14.11 -14.94
CA ARG A 612 -16.51 13.72 -16.22
C ARG A 612 -16.33 12.24 -16.47
N SER A 613 -17.33 11.63 -17.11
CA SER A 613 -17.27 10.23 -17.51
C SER A 613 -17.97 9.98 -18.84
N TRP A 614 -17.43 9.07 -19.64
CA TRP A 614 -18.03 8.62 -20.90
C TRP A 614 -17.73 7.15 -21.17
N GLN A 615 -18.58 6.50 -21.95
CA GLN A 615 -18.36 5.11 -22.35
C GLN A 615 -17.28 5.01 -23.43
N VAL A 616 -16.42 4.01 -23.33
CA VAL A 616 -15.36 3.74 -24.31
C VAL A 616 -15.46 2.33 -24.85
N GLN A 617 -15.29 2.17 -26.16
CA GLN A 617 -15.19 0.87 -26.80
C GLN A 617 -13.72 0.40 -26.79
N GLY A 618 -13.50 -0.89 -26.51
CA GLY A 618 -12.19 -1.52 -26.67
C GLY A 618 -11.21 -1.37 -25.50
N SER A 619 -11.59 -0.76 -24.37
CA SER A 619 -10.79 -0.96 -23.15
C SER A 619 -10.93 -2.40 -22.67
N SER A 620 -9.82 -2.98 -22.23
CA SER A 620 -9.76 -4.37 -21.75
C SER A 620 -9.33 -4.49 -20.28
N GLN A 621 -8.89 -3.39 -19.66
CA GLN A 621 -8.29 -3.40 -18.33
C GLN A 621 -8.71 -2.17 -17.51
N GLU A 622 -9.14 -2.41 -16.28
CA GLU A 622 -9.36 -1.32 -15.32
C GLU A 622 -8.02 -0.81 -14.79
N THR A 623 -7.77 0.47 -14.96
CA THR A 623 -6.50 1.09 -14.57
C THR A 623 -6.68 2.58 -14.26
N LEU A 624 -5.91 3.08 -13.30
CA LEU A 624 -5.61 4.50 -13.16
C LEU A 624 -4.36 4.79 -13.98
N ARG A 625 -4.44 5.76 -14.90
CA ARG A 625 -3.30 6.28 -15.65
C ARG A 625 -3.02 7.69 -15.19
N PHE A 626 -1.87 7.91 -14.58
CA PHE A 626 -1.47 9.20 -14.05
C PHE A 626 -0.18 9.67 -14.73
N TYR A 627 -0.28 10.78 -15.45
CA TYR A 627 0.83 11.45 -16.14
C TYR A 627 1.18 12.71 -15.39
N SER A 628 2.36 12.76 -14.80
CA SER A 628 2.80 13.93 -14.07
C SER A 628 3.33 15.01 -15.00
N HIS A 629 3.48 16.22 -14.46
CA HIS A 629 4.08 17.34 -15.19
C HIS A 629 5.61 17.24 -15.28
N ASP A 630 6.27 16.42 -14.47
CA ASP A 630 7.72 16.15 -14.53
C ASP A 630 8.05 14.96 -15.43
N GLU A 631 7.22 14.72 -16.45
CA GLU A 631 7.39 13.71 -17.50
C GLU A 631 7.34 12.24 -17.02
N LYS A 632 7.10 12.01 -15.72
CA LYS A 632 6.87 10.66 -15.18
C LYS A 632 5.46 10.19 -15.51
N SER A 633 5.27 8.87 -15.49
CA SER A 633 3.97 8.24 -15.70
C SER A 633 3.88 6.99 -14.89
N VAL A 634 2.70 6.75 -14.31
CA VAL A 634 2.41 5.55 -13.55
C VAL A 634 1.03 5.05 -13.90
N HIS A 635 0.95 3.74 -14.13
CA HIS A 635 -0.30 3.03 -14.34
C HIS A 635 -0.50 2.08 -13.17
N LEU A 636 -1.62 2.26 -12.46
CA LEU A 636 -1.94 1.52 -11.25
C LEU A 636 -3.16 0.63 -11.51
N PRO A 637 -3.12 -0.65 -11.09
CA PRO A 637 -4.31 -1.48 -11.11
C PRO A 637 -5.38 -0.87 -10.20
N LEU A 638 -6.64 -0.95 -10.63
CA LEU A 638 -7.75 -0.61 -9.76
C LEU A 638 -8.05 -1.79 -8.84
N LEU A 639 -8.12 -1.49 -7.55
CA LEU A 639 -8.52 -2.42 -6.51
C LEU A 639 -9.96 -2.07 -6.12
N HIS A 640 -10.80 -3.06 -5.89
CA HIS A 640 -12.19 -2.82 -5.54
C HIS A 640 -12.45 -3.20 -4.10
N PHE A 641 -12.95 -2.25 -3.32
CA PHE A 641 -13.11 -2.44 -1.88
C PHE A 641 -14.26 -1.58 -1.39
N SER A 642 -15.31 -2.20 -0.86
CA SER A 642 -16.48 -1.49 -0.31
C SER A 642 -16.79 -2.01 1.10
N PRO A 643 -16.09 -1.51 2.12
CA PRO A 643 -16.32 -1.94 3.50
C PRO A 643 -17.69 -1.49 4.06
N PHE A 644 -18.39 -0.59 3.36
CA PHE A 644 -19.58 0.08 3.86
C PHE A 644 -20.88 -0.52 3.32
N GLY A 645 -21.95 -0.34 4.09
CA GLY A 645 -23.32 -0.53 3.62
C GLY A 645 -23.71 0.47 2.52
N ARG A 646 -24.83 0.17 1.85
CA ARG A 646 -25.37 0.89 0.69
C ARG A 646 -25.55 2.41 0.88
N ASP A 647 -25.77 2.86 2.12
CA ASP A 647 -26.10 4.26 2.42
C ASP A 647 -24.91 5.24 2.45
N ALA A 648 -23.66 4.76 2.27
CA ALA A 648 -22.46 5.52 2.62
C ALA A 648 -21.83 6.32 1.46
N PHE A 649 -22.57 7.19 0.79
CA PHE A 649 -21.98 8.09 -0.22
C PHE A 649 -21.26 9.28 0.44
N LEU A 650 -19.97 9.43 0.15
CA LEU A 650 -19.04 10.35 0.84
C LEU A 650 -18.69 11.60 0.03
N GLY A 651 -19.56 11.96 -0.91
CA GLY A 651 -19.50 13.18 -1.69
C GLY A 651 -19.48 14.43 -0.81
N VAL A 652 -18.32 15.06 -0.58
CA VAL A 652 -18.24 16.38 0.07
C VAL A 652 -17.70 17.41 -0.93
N SER A 653 -18.48 18.49 -1.06
CA SER A 653 -18.15 19.64 -1.88
C SER A 653 -18.36 20.92 -1.09
N LEU A 654 -18.21 22.04 -1.77
CA LEU A 654 -18.40 23.38 -1.23
C LEU A 654 -19.69 23.97 -1.77
N ARG A 655 -20.34 24.83 -0.98
CA ARG A 655 -21.48 25.60 -1.48
C ARG A 655 -21.02 26.50 -2.63
N SER A 656 -21.87 26.63 -3.62
CA SER A 656 -21.64 27.45 -4.82
C SER A 656 -21.39 28.93 -4.55
N ASP A 657 -21.82 29.46 -3.39
CA ASP A 657 -21.70 30.88 -3.03
C ASP A 657 -20.47 31.22 -2.17
N VAL A 658 -19.65 30.23 -1.81
CA VAL A 658 -18.48 30.47 -0.97
C VAL A 658 -17.44 31.26 -1.77
N LYS A 659 -16.83 32.28 -1.14
CA LYS A 659 -15.70 33.04 -1.71
C LYS A 659 -14.38 32.56 -1.12
N TYR A 660 -13.31 32.68 -1.90
CA TYR A 660 -12.01 32.15 -1.53
C TYR A 660 -10.94 33.17 -1.82
N ASP A 661 -9.99 33.25 -0.90
CA ASP A 661 -8.76 33.98 -1.09
C ASP A 661 -7.60 32.98 -1.17
N GLN A 662 -6.61 33.32 -2.00
CA GLN A 662 -5.35 32.58 -2.07
C GLN A 662 -4.34 33.23 -1.14
N CYS A 663 -3.66 32.40 -0.35
CA CYS A 663 -2.53 32.88 0.44
C CYS A 663 -1.40 33.21 -0.52
N PHE A 664 -0.95 34.46 -0.49
CA PHE A 664 0.15 34.93 -1.31
C PHE A 664 1.47 34.19 -1.06
N TRP A 665 1.65 33.64 0.15
CA TRP A 665 2.87 32.94 0.51
C TRP A 665 2.83 31.45 0.17
N CYS A 666 1.86 30.72 0.74
CA CYS A 666 1.81 29.26 0.63
C CYS A 666 0.91 28.77 -0.52
N CYS A 667 0.30 29.70 -1.26
CA CYS A 667 -0.61 29.47 -2.40
C CYS A 667 -1.84 28.62 -2.11
N ARG A 668 -2.08 28.29 -0.82
CA ARG A 668 -3.29 27.60 -0.39
C ARG A 668 -4.51 28.47 -0.53
N LEU A 669 -5.63 27.79 -0.67
CA LEU A 669 -6.91 28.42 -0.92
C LEU A 669 -7.80 28.16 0.26
N PHE A 670 -8.36 29.24 0.80
CA PHE A 670 -9.19 29.14 1.97
C PHE A 670 -10.58 29.69 1.66
N PRO A 671 -11.63 28.97 2.09
CA PRO A 671 -13.01 29.44 1.95
C PRO A 671 -13.31 30.67 2.81
N GLU A 672 -12.42 31.06 3.72
CA GLU A 672 -12.54 32.26 4.56
C GLU A 672 -11.76 33.43 3.98
N GLY A 673 -12.31 34.63 4.19
CA GLY A 673 -11.60 35.86 3.87
C GLY A 673 -10.30 35.91 4.67
N MET A 674 -9.20 36.11 3.98
CA MET A 674 -7.87 36.10 4.58
C MET A 674 -7.45 37.49 5.09
N PRO A 675 -6.66 37.60 6.17
CA PRO A 675 -6.00 38.85 6.51
C PRO A 675 -5.20 39.40 5.32
N PHE A 676 -5.45 40.66 4.98
CA PHE A 676 -4.74 41.35 3.91
C PHE A 676 -3.56 42.15 4.46
N CYS A 677 -2.52 42.35 3.64
CA CYS A 677 -1.40 43.21 3.99
C CYS A 677 -1.73 44.68 3.71
N GLY A 678 -1.87 45.49 4.77
CA GLY A 678 -2.18 46.92 4.67
C GLY A 678 -1.22 47.70 3.76
N ASN A 679 0.09 47.44 3.83
CA ASN A 679 1.06 48.14 2.98
C ASN A 679 0.96 47.76 1.50
N CYS A 680 0.69 46.48 1.18
CA CYS A 680 0.46 46.07 -0.20
C CYS A 680 -0.85 46.64 -0.74
N HIS A 681 -1.88 46.69 0.11
CA HIS A 681 -3.17 47.27 -0.22
C HIS A 681 -3.06 48.77 -0.51
N ALA A 682 -2.30 49.52 0.31
CA ALA A 682 -1.98 50.92 0.06
C ALA A 682 -1.22 51.16 -1.26
N ALA A 683 -0.39 50.18 -1.68
CA ALA A 683 0.28 50.17 -2.97
C ALA A 683 -0.57 49.58 -4.13
N GLY A 684 -1.90 49.50 -3.96
CA GLY A 684 -2.84 49.05 -5.00
C GLY A 684 -2.88 47.54 -5.24
N ARG A 685 -2.24 46.72 -4.40
CA ARG A 685 -2.18 45.25 -4.55
C ARG A 685 -3.03 44.54 -3.50
N LYS A 686 -3.95 43.67 -3.94
CA LYS A 686 -4.72 42.79 -3.05
C LYS A 686 -3.88 41.57 -2.67
N VAL A 687 -3.23 41.60 -1.51
CA VAL A 687 -2.37 40.52 -1.02
C VAL A 687 -2.89 39.99 0.31
N THR A 688 -3.19 38.69 0.36
CA THR A 688 -3.87 37.99 1.45
C THR A 688 -3.08 36.81 2.00
N TYR A 689 -3.28 36.48 3.28
CA TYR A 689 -2.53 35.45 4.00
C TYR A 689 -3.42 34.49 4.75
N CYS A 690 -3.08 33.19 4.77
CA CYS A 690 -3.84 32.23 5.58
C CYS A 690 -3.62 32.45 7.08
N ASP A 691 -2.43 32.88 7.49
CA ASP A 691 -2.12 33.21 8.88
C ASP A 691 -0.96 34.22 9.00
N SER A 692 -0.68 34.64 10.23
CA SER A 692 0.42 35.55 10.56
C SER A 692 1.79 34.96 10.24
N ARG A 693 1.96 33.63 10.24
CA ARG A 693 3.22 32.97 9.88
C ARG A 693 3.54 33.17 8.40
N CYS A 694 2.57 32.91 7.52
CA CYS A 694 2.70 33.15 6.08
C CYS A 694 2.91 34.63 5.77
N GLN A 695 2.22 35.52 6.47
CA GLN A 695 2.42 36.96 6.34
C GLN A 695 3.85 37.39 6.72
N ASN A 696 4.35 36.90 7.86
CA ASN A 696 5.72 37.18 8.32
C ASN A 696 6.78 36.59 7.37
N ALA A 697 6.55 35.38 6.87
CA ALA A 697 7.45 34.73 5.92
C ALA A 697 7.53 35.51 4.59
N ALA A 698 6.40 36.08 4.15
CA ALA A 698 6.29 36.93 2.97
C ALA A 698 6.85 38.34 3.14
N TRP A 699 7.06 38.81 4.37
CA TRP A 699 7.46 40.20 4.63
C TRP A 699 8.73 40.65 3.90
N LYS A 700 9.75 39.78 3.81
CA LYS A 700 11.00 40.11 3.07
C LYS A 700 10.77 40.31 1.57
N VAL A 701 9.74 39.69 1.00
CA VAL A 701 9.36 39.84 -0.42
C VAL A 701 8.58 41.14 -0.58
N HIS A 702 7.60 41.38 0.30
CA HIS A 702 6.81 42.61 0.34
C HIS A 702 7.62 43.89 0.39
N LYS A 703 8.55 43.96 1.35
CA LYS A 703 9.36 45.15 1.60
C LYS A 703 10.05 45.61 0.30
N ARG A 704 10.67 44.69 -0.42
CA ARG A 704 11.36 44.96 -1.68
C ARG A 704 10.43 45.31 -2.84
N THR A 705 9.22 44.73 -2.90
CA THR A 705 8.28 45.04 -3.99
C THR A 705 7.53 46.34 -3.76
N ILE A 706 7.34 46.78 -2.52
CA ILE A 706 6.78 48.08 -2.18
C ILE A 706 7.83 49.18 -2.39
N GLU A 707 9.09 48.92 -2.01
CA GLU A 707 10.23 49.84 -2.23
C GLU A 707 10.59 49.99 -3.73
N ALA A 708 10.27 49.01 -4.58
CA ALA A 708 10.48 49.09 -6.04
C ALA A 708 9.37 49.86 -6.78
N THR A 709 8.27 50.18 -6.11
CA THR A 709 7.21 51.07 -6.61
C THR A 709 7.36 52.43 -5.92
N GLU A 710 8.40 53.19 -6.28
CA GLU A 710 8.36 54.64 -6.05
C GLU A 710 7.24 55.22 -6.94
N PRO A 711 6.43 56.16 -6.43
CA PRO A 711 5.53 56.90 -7.31
C PRO A 711 6.40 57.62 -8.33
N LEU A 712 6.10 57.45 -9.62
CA LEU A 712 6.61 58.35 -10.65
C LEU A 712 6.25 59.78 -10.21
N ALA A 713 7.24 60.51 -9.69
CA ALA A 713 7.10 61.92 -9.42
C ALA A 713 6.65 62.58 -10.72
N GLU A 714 5.61 63.40 -10.63
CA GLU A 714 5.14 64.26 -11.71
C GLU A 714 6.32 65.01 -12.31
N VAL A 715 6.69 64.65 -13.54
CA VAL A 715 7.57 65.50 -14.36
C VAL A 715 6.69 66.57 -14.97
N ASN A 716 6.50 67.67 -14.22
CA ASN A 716 6.15 68.97 -14.79
C ASN A 716 7.44 69.77 -14.94
N GLU A 717 8.02 69.76 -16.14
CA GLU A 717 8.50 70.91 -16.93
C GLU A 717 9.16 70.42 -18.23
#